data_AF-A0E0D2-F1
#
_entry.id   AF-A0E0D2-F1
#
_cell.length_a   1.000
_cell.length_b   1.000
_cell.length_c   1.000
_cell.angle_alpha   90.00
_cell.angle_beta   90.00
_cell.angle_gamma   90.00
#
_symmetry.space_group_name_H-M   'P 1'
#
loop_
_entity.id
_entity.type
_entity.pdbx_description
1 polymer ?
#
loop_
_entity_poly.entity_id
_entity_poly.type
_entity_poly.pdbx_seq_one_letter_code
_entity_poly.pdbx_strand_id
1 'polypeptide(L)'
;MRKKVSNYQDYQECKQQHLLNYLSTLEEKDQEKLLEKLESINIRNLLDVYSHYKERLNENCNINPIRNVFKVSSTPQETLQQYQKLGEQLISKGKVCVAMMAGGQGTRLGFNMAKGMYDIGMPSHKTLFQIFCERILSLQNMIQIRMGQCLPIQFFIMTSDVNHEETKRYFIENNYFNLQSDQITFFQQDSLPILSKDGEILLSDHTSILEGPDGNGGIFNSLYNQGYLDYMKCLGIKYIHICPVDNILCKLCDPIWIGYTEANNLTICSKFVKKAYAEEKVGMHVLINDKPCMIEYSEMIQDDLNKTNDIGDLLYDAGGIAQMICTVEFTHQIYEDPQTRSKLAANYHVAQKKYDYYDLNQRKVIKPESINALKFELFYFDCFPLCPEEQFGLIEVRREDEFAPIKNAPGEKSDTPETAKKLYMDRDQKWVKDYGFSFPQQIEISAKITYFGEGLENILPKYLGNKQNPLIITNDRLSTQKQPQLVKQPQPTQQPLQQPQQQQQQSKQPIKQSQKGGVKNIQFYPQVVYSQLINLVQNSILQTNYYPYQSTPQNSRNIQIQEYPVHQSQVFNQRLSMQHQAASQQQLKQVKPTAFPTQSISTVSTTKLINPQRRYQPKMHSQNLFTSKQVIIQPVQVNSSRSPQRMTLYFKQRATTVQRPTMFVQQRLLIVSAQQYTSLTTIKQ
;
A
#
# COMPACT_ATOMS: atom_id res chain seq x y z
N MET A 1 -4.26 7.54 -19.29
CA MET A 1 -3.26 8.18 -20.16
C MET A 1 -2.88 9.57 -19.61
N ARG A 2 -2.14 9.63 -18.48
CA ARG A 2 -1.45 10.85 -18.06
C ARG A 2 -0.06 10.81 -18.73
N LYS A 3 0.38 11.88 -19.39
CA LYS A 3 1.54 11.83 -20.31
C LYS A 3 2.87 11.66 -19.57
N LYS A 4 3.54 10.51 -19.75
CA LYS A 4 5.00 10.39 -19.64
C LYS A 4 5.60 10.85 -20.98
N VAL A 5 6.28 12.00 -20.99
CA VAL A 5 7.11 12.47 -22.12
C VAL A 5 8.25 13.28 -21.51
N SER A 6 9.44 12.70 -21.38
CA SER A 6 10.67 13.49 -21.30
C SER A 6 11.08 13.95 -22.70
N ASN A 7 11.64 15.14 -22.82
CA ASN A 7 12.13 15.67 -24.10
C ASN A 7 13.67 15.68 -24.15
N TYR A 8 14.25 15.87 -25.34
CA TYR A 8 15.71 15.91 -25.55
C TYR A 8 16.43 16.98 -24.71
N GLN A 9 15.79 18.13 -24.44
CA GLN A 9 16.36 19.18 -23.60
C GLN A 9 16.34 18.78 -22.11
N ASP A 10 15.33 18.02 -21.64
CA ASP A 10 15.34 17.47 -20.28
C ASP A 10 16.58 16.57 -20.06
N TYR A 11 16.92 15.73 -21.03
CA TYR A 11 18.10 14.86 -20.96
C TYR A 11 19.42 15.66 -20.94
N GLN A 12 19.46 16.84 -21.58
CA GLN A 12 20.59 17.79 -21.49
C GLN A 12 20.68 18.47 -20.13
N GLU A 13 19.57 19.05 -19.65
CA GLU A 13 19.48 19.70 -18.34
C GLU A 13 19.82 18.70 -17.20
N CYS A 14 19.37 17.46 -17.33
CA CYS A 14 19.64 16.35 -16.43
C CYS A 14 20.99 15.64 -16.67
N LYS A 15 21.90 16.22 -17.47
CA LYS A 15 23.28 15.74 -17.70
C LYS A 15 23.40 14.31 -18.27
N GLN A 16 22.35 13.77 -18.87
CA GLN A 16 22.30 12.44 -19.50
C GLN A 16 22.68 12.49 -21.00
N GLN A 17 23.54 13.43 -21.40
CA GLN A 17 23.90 13.66 -22.81
C GLN A 17 24.68 12.48 -23.41
N HIS A 18 25.27 11.59 -22.60
CA HIS A 18 25.92 10.36 -23.05
C HIS A 18 24.95 9.45 -23.81
N LEU A 19 23.70 9.32 -23.35
CA LEU A 19 22.65 8.56 -24.04
C LEU A 19 22.28 9.19 -25.39
N LEU A 20 22.12 10.51 -25.45
CA LEU A 20 21.77 11.22 -26.69
C LEU A 20 22.92 11.19 -27.71
N ASN A 21 24.16 11.29 -27.24
CA ASN A 21 25.35 11.10 -28.08
C ASN A 21 25.45 9.65 -28.59
N TYR A 22 25.15 8.66 -27.76
CA TYR A 22 25.21 7.25 -28.15
C TYR A 22 24.10 6.89 -29.14
N LEU A 23 22.88 7.42 -28.94
CA LEU A 23 21.73 7.27 -29.84
C LEU A 23 22.11 7.60 -31.28
N SER A 24 22.81 8.72 -31.52
CA SER A 24 23.24 9.10 -32.88
C SER A 24 24.30 8.19 -33.52
N THR A 25 24.79 7.17 -32.79
CA THR A 25 25.75 6.15 -33.28
C THR A 25 25.14 4.76 -33.51
N LEU A 26 23.82 4.62 -33.32
CA LEU A 26 23.04 3.41 -33.60
C LEU A 26 22.44 3.45 -35.01
N GLU A 27 22.00 2.30 -35.53
CA GLU A 27 21.19 2.22 -36.74
C GLU A 27 19.74 2.63 -36.46
N GLU A 28 19.02 3.14 -37.47
CA GLU A 28 17.68 3.76 -37.36
C GLU A 28 16.69 2.99 -36.46
N LYS A 29 16.53 1.68 -36.69
CA LYS A 29 15.67 0.78 -35.90
C LYS A 29 16.07 0.69 -34.41
N ASP A 30 17.38 0.73 -34.14
CA ASP A 30 17.91 0.65 -32.78
C ASP A 30 17.86 2.03 -32.09
N GLN A 31 17.89 3.12 -32.87
CA GLN A 31 17.55 4.47 -32.40
C GLN A 31 16.08 4.54 -31.97
N GLU A 32 15.14 4.10 -32.81
CA GLU A 32 13.70 4.08 -32.48
C GLU A 32 13.43 3.35 -31.15
N LYS A 33 13.98 2.13 -31.00
CA LYS A 33 13.80 1.31 -29.79
C LYS A 33 14.34 2.02 -28.53
N LEU A 34 15.55 2.58 -28.59
CA LEU A 34 16.13 3.26 -27.43
C LEU A 34 15.37 4.55 -27.13
N LEU A 35 14.99 5.32 -28.16
CA LEU A 35 14.27 6.59 -28.02
C LEU A 35 12.89 6.40 -27.38
N GLU A 36 12.09 5.42 -27.81
CA GLU A 36 10.80 5.08 -27.18
C GLU A 36 10.97 4.85 -25.67
N LYS A 37 12.03 4.14 -25.28
CA LYS A 37 12.34 3.91 -23.87
C LYS A 37 12.77 5.19 -23.14
N LEU A 38 13.54 6.09 -23.76
CA LEU A 38 13.91 7.39 -23.17
C LEU A 38 12.70 8.30 -22.96
N GLU A 39 11.79 8.40 -23.94
CA GLU A 39 10.56 9.20 -23.81
C GLU A 39 9.65 8.68 -22.69
N SER A 40 9.65 7.36 -22.46
CA SER A 40 8.86 6.69 -21.40
C SER A 40 9.35 6.98 -19.96
N ILE A 41 10.62 7.38 -19.79
CA ILE A 41 11.21 7.71 -18.49
C ILE A 41 10.81 9.15 -18.11
N ASN A 42 10.58 9.41 -16.82
CA ASN A 42 10.48 10.79 -16.29
C ASN A 42 11.84 11.19 -15.72
N ILE A 43 12.69 11.81 -16.54
CA ILE A 43 14.09 12.03 -16.18
C ILE A 43 14.25 13.08 -15.06
N ARG A 44 13.37 14.08 -15.02
CA ARG A 44 13.37 15.10 -13.96
C ARG A 44 13.11 14.45 -12.59
N ASN A 45 12.07 13.63 -12.47
CA ASN A 45 11.76 12.90 -11.23
C ASN A 45 12.89 11.94 -10.80
N LEU A 46 13.56 11.27 -11.75
CA LEU A 46 14.71 10.41 -11.46
C LEU A 46 15.92 11.21 -10.93
N LEU A 47 16.13 12.44 -11.43
CA LEU A 47 17.16 13.33 -10.91
C LEU A 47 16.79 14.00 -9.59
N ASP A 48 15.52 14.29 -9.32
CA ASP A 48 15.07 14.79 -8.01
C ASP A 48 15.42 13.74 -6.93
N VAL A 49 15.10 12.47 -7.19
CA VAL A 49 15.49 11.31 -6.35
C VAL A 49 17.01 11.19 -6.18
N TYR A 50 17.78 11.30 -7.26
CA TYR A 50 19.25 11.23 -7.20
C TYR A 50 19.88 12.42 -6.44
N SER A 51 19.29 13.61 -6.57
CA SER A 51 19.77 14.83 -5.91
C SER A 51 19.52 14.76 -4.40
N HIS A 52 18.32 14.37 -3.98
CA HIS A 52 18.03 14.16 -2.56
C HIS A 52 18.90 13.07 -1.91
N TYR A 53 19.26 12.01 -2.64
CA TYR A 53 20.26 11.04 -2.17
C TYR A 53 21.63 11.68 -1.88
N LYS A 54 22.10 12.60 -2.73
CA LYS A 54 23.35 13.35 -2.52
C LYS A 54 23.25 14.39 -1.39
N GLU A 55 22.06 14.85 -1.06
CA GLU A 55 21.80 15.90 -0.05
C GLU A 55 21.45 15.35 1.35
N ARG A 56 21.24 14.03 1.52
CA ARG A 56 20.96 13.43 2.84
C ARG A 56 22.12 13.64 3.83
N LEU A 57 21.96 14.65 4.68
CA LEU A 57 22.77 14.86 5.88
C LEU A 57 22.30 13.92 7.01
N ASN A 58 23.25 13.47 7.84
CA ASN A 58 22.93 12.72 9.06
C ASN A 58 22.38 13.65 10.15
N GLU A 59 21.07 13.94 10.10
CA GLU A 59 20.40 14.70 11.16
C GLU A 59 20.02 13.80 12.34
N ASN A 60 20.26 14.27 13.57
CA ASN A 60 19.82 13.59 14.78
C ASN A 60 18.29 13.63 14.89
N CYS A 61 17.64 12.54 14.51
CA CYS A 61 16.19 12.38 14.50
C CYS A 61 15.63 12.16 15.92
N ASN A 62 14.58 12.90 16.30
CA ASN A 62 13.86 12.68 17.55
C ASN A 62 12.76 11.62 17.35
N ILE A 63 12.94 10.42 17.93
CA ILE A 63 12.06 9.26 17.78
C ILE A 63 11.09 9.16 18.96
N ASN A 64 9.78 9.17 18.69
CA ASN A 64 8.73 9.06 19.71
C ASN A 64 7.70 7.98 19.32
N PRO A 65 6.99 7.33 20.27
CA PRO A 65 5.89 6.44 19.93
C PRO A 65 4.73 7.17 19.23
N ILE A 66 4.01 6.50 18.35
CA ILE A 66 2.79 7.06 17.73
C ILE A 66 1.67 7.15 18.77
N ARG A 67 0.95 8.28 18.79
CA ARG A 67 -0.06 8.60 19.82
C ARG A 67 -1.42 7.94 19.53
N ASN A 68 -1.86 7.94 18.28
CA ASN A 68 -3.17 7.42 17.86
C ASN A 68 -3.13 5.89 17.64
N VAL A 69 -3.28 5.13 18.74
CA VAL A 69 -3.16 3.66 18.75
C VAL A 69 -4.45 3.00 19.24
N PHE A 70 -5.15 2.34 18.32
CA PHE A 70 -6.34 1.55 18.61
C PHE A 70 -5.96 0.09 18.93
N LYS A 71 -6.42 -0.42 20.09
CA LYS A 71 -6.08 -1.78 20.56
C LYS A 71 -7.32 -2.67 20.58
N VAL A 72 -7.45 -3.55 19.58
CA VAL A 72 -8.62 -4.45 19.44
C VAL A 72 -8.80 -5.32 20.69
N SER A 73 -7.69 -5.78 21.27
CA SER A 73 -7.61 -6.64 22.45
C SER A 73 -8.19 -6.05 23.73
N SER A 74 -8.24 -4.71 23.86
CA SER A 74 -8.67 -4.00 25.07
C SER A 74 -9.86 -3.04 24.83
N THR A 75 -10.48 -3.08 23.65
CA THR A 75 -11.61 -2.22 23.29
C THR A 75 -12.93 -2.85 23.75
N PRO A 76 -13.90 -2.08 24.31
CA PRO A 76 -15.22 -2.58 24.64
C PRO A 76 -15.94 -3.20 23.42
N GLN A 77 -16.62 -4.32 23.64
CA GLN A 77 -17.28 -5.08 22.58
C GLN A 77 -18.35 -4.26 21.82
N GLU A 78 -19.02 -3.33 22.50
CA GLU A 78 -19.98 -2.43 21.86
C GLU A 78 -19.29 -1.49 20.84
N THR A 79 -18.15 -0.90 21.21
CA THR A 79 -17.35 -0.04 20.31
C THR A 79 -16.81 -0.84 19.13
N LEU A 80 -16.37 -2.09 19.36
CA LEU A 80 -15.99 -3.01 18.27
C LEU A 80 -17.16 -3.30 17.32
N GLN A 81 -18.37 -3.52 17.84
CA GLN A 81 -19.58 -3.71 17.04
C GLN A 81 -20.00 -2.45 16.27
N GLN A 82 -19.83 -1.25 16.86
CA GLN A 82 -20.08 0.03 16.19
C GLN A 82 -19.14 0.23 15.00
N TYR A 83 -17.82 0.03 15.20
CA TYR A 83 -16.85 0.07 14.10
C TYR A 83 -17.11 -1.02 13.06
N GLN A 84 -17.32 -2.27 13.48
CA GLN A 84 -17.66 -3.37 12.58
C GLN A 84 -18.85 -2.99 11.67
N LYS A 85 -19.98 -2.55 12.25
CA LYS A 85 -21.18 -2.15 11.50
C LYS A 85 -20.92 -1.00 10.53
N LEU A 86 -20.02 -0.07 10.84
CA LEU A 86 -19.63 1.02 9.95
C LEU A 86 -18.75 0.53 8.78
N GLY A 87 -17.80 -0.37 9.04
CA GLY A 87 -17.02 -1.02 7.99
C GLY A 87 -17.87 -1.92 7.09
N GLU A 88 -18.79 -2.72 7.66
CA GLU A 88 -19.73 -3.55 6.91
C GLU A 88 -20.64 -2.68 6.00
N GLN A 89 -21.07 -1.51 6.46
CA GLN A 89 -21.78 -0.51 5.65
C GLN A 89 -20.93 0.08 4.51
N LEU A 90 -19.63 0.31 4.72
CA LEU A 90 -18.74 0.83 3.67
C LEU A 90 -18.45 -0.23 2.61
N ILE A 91 -18.17 -1.47 3.02
CA ILE A 91 -17.94 -2.61 2.13
C ILE A 91 -19.20 -2.90 1.30
N SER A 92 -20.39 -2.98 1.93
CA SER A 92 -21.65 -3.24 1.22
C SER A 92 -21.95 -2.23 0.11
N LYS A 93 -21.48 -0.98 0.25
CA LYS A 93 -21.64 0.15 -0.69
C LYS A 93 -20.45 0.29 -1.66
N GLY A 94 -19.57 -0.70 -1.76
CA GLY A 94 -18.41 -0.70 -2.67
C GLY A 94 -17.36 0.38 -2.34
N LYS A 95 -17.29 0.85 -1.09
CA LYS A 95 -16.39 1.96 -0.71
C LYS A 95 -14.95 1.54 -0.40
N VAL A 96 -14.64 0.26 -0.51
CA VAL A 96 -13.34 -0.33 -0.16
C VAL A 96 -12.89 -1.29 -1.26
N CYS A 97 -11.63 -1.22 -1.64
CA CYS A 97 -10.96 -2.20 -2.51
C CYS A 97 -9.71 -2.78 -1.85
N VAL A 98 -9.21 -3.90 -2.37
CA VAL A 98 -7.89 -4.46 -2.03
C VAL A 98 -6.89 -4.08 -3.12
N ALA A 99 -5.67 -3.68 -2.75
CA ALA A 99 -4.54 -3.52 -3.66
C ALA A 99 -3.32 -4.30 -3.15
N MET A 100 -3.08 -5.47 -3.72
CA MET A 100 -2.10 -6.44 -3.22
C MET A 100 -0.74 -6.33 -3.91
N MET A 101 0.31 -6.26 -3.11
CA MET A 101 1.70 -6.26 -3.56
C MET A 101 2.15 -7.70 -3.87
N ALA A 102 2.08 -8.10 -5.14
CA ALA A 102 2.40 -9.45 -5.63
C ALA A 102 3.52 -9.51 -6.70
N GLY A 103 4.25 -8.41 -6.93
CA GLY A 103 5.36 -8.34 -7.89
C GLY A 103 6.59 -9.22 -7.56
N GLY A 104 6.64 -9.80 -6.35
CA GLY A 104 7.70 -10.73 -5.95
C GLY A 104 7.52 -12.14 -6.55
N GLN A 105 8.59 -12.69 -7.12
CA GLN A 105 8.68 -14.12 -7.44
C GLN A 105 8.94 -14.96 -6.17
N GLY A 106 8.60 -16.26 -6.23
CA GLY A 106 8.87 -17.20 -5.15
C GLY A 106 10.32 -17.72 -5.06
N THR A 107 11.29 -17.10 -5.74
CA THR A 107 12.63 -17.69 -5.97
C THR A 107 13.40 -18.00 -4.68
N ARG A 108 13.24 -17.19 -3.62
CA ARG A 108 13.79 -17.49 -2.27
C ARG A 108 13.19 -18.74 -1.60
N LEU A 109 12.04 -19.22 -2.09
CA LEU A 109 11.35 -20.44 -1.64
C LEU A 109 11.68 -21.65 -2.54
N GLY A 110 12.65 -21.51 -3.47
CA GLY A 110 12.94 -22.51 -4.49
C GLY A 110 11.92 -22.57 -5.64
N PHE A 111 11.12 -21.52 -5.82
CA PHE A 111 9.93 -21.53 -6.70
C PHE A 111 9.98 -20.43 -7.76
N ASN A 112 9.96 -20.82 -9.03
CA ASN A 112 10.24 -19.90 -10.14
C ASN A 112 9.01 -19.10 -10.63
N MET A 113 7.83 -19.36 -10.08
CA MET A 113 6.57 -18.69 -10.45
C MET A 113 6.23 -17.53 -9.50
N ALA A 114 5.16 -16.79 -9.81
CA ALA A 114 4.64 -15.71 -8.94
C ALA A 114 4.35 -16.21 -7.51
N LYS A 115 4.76 -15.46 -6.48
CA LYS A 115 4.72 -15.93 -5.08
C LYS A 115 3.32 -16.28 -4.56
N GLY A 116 2.27 -15.64 -5.08
CA GLY A 116 0.88 -15.97 -4.73
C GLY A 116 0.40 -17.33 -5.25
N MET A 117 1.10 -17.92 -6.23
CA MET A 117 0.84 -19.26 -6.77
C MET A 117 1.48 -20.39 -5.94
N TYR A 118 2.16 -20.05 -4.84
CA TYR A 118 2.82 -21.03 -3.98
C TYR A 118 1.79 -21.78 -3.11
N ASP A 119 1.83 -23.11 -3.14
CA ASP A 119 1.20 -23.99 -2.14
C ASP A 119 2.20 -24.22 -1.00
N ILE A 120 1.82 -23.87 0.24
CA ILE A 120 2.64 -24.11 1.44
C ILE A 120 2.49 -25.52 2.01
N GLY A 121 1.87 -26.43 1.25
CA GLY A 121 1.56 -27.79 1.68
C GLY A 121 0.40 -27.85 2.67
N MET A 122 -0.58 -26.95 2.56
CA MET A 122 -1.83 -27.07 3.32
C MET A 122 -2.52 -28.41 3.00
N PRO A 123 -3.29 -29.02 3.91
CA PRO A 123 -4.05 -30.25 3.61
C PRO A 123 -4.94 -30.16 2.35
N SER A 124 -5.44 -28.96 2.02
CA SER A 124 -6.20 -28.70 0.80
C SER A 124 -5.37 -28.39 -0.46
N HIS A 125 -4.04 -28.24 -0.34
CA HIS A 125 -3.12 -27.80 -1.39
C HIS A 125 -3.46 -26.46 -2.07
N LYS A 126 -4.21 -25.59 -1.38
CA LYS A 126 -4.58 -24.26 -1.90
C LYS A 126 -3.39 -23.30 -1.90
N THR A 127 -3.28 -22.53 -2.97
CA THR A 127 -2.30 -21.44 -3.08
C THR A 127 -2.76 -20.20 -2.32
N LEU A 128 -1.82 -19.29 -2.05
CA LEU A 128 -2.10 -18.03 -1.36
C LEU A 128 -3.16 -17.20 -2.10
N PHE A 129 -3.08 -17.08 -3.43
CA PHE A 129 -4.08 -16.39 -4.24
C PHE A 129 -5.48 -17.01 -4.10
N GLN A 130 -5.61 -18.34 -4.09
CA GLN A 130 -6.90 -18.98 -3.86
C GLN A 130 -7.48 -18.64 -2.48
N ILE A 131 -6.66 -18.73 -1.42
CA ILE A 131 -7.09 -18.43 -0.05
C ILE A 131 -7.56 -16.97 0.08
N PHE A 132 -6.87 -16.03 -0.57
CA PHE A 132 -7.28 -14.62 -0.61
C PHE A 132 -8.59 -14.39 -1.36
N CYS A 133 -8.79 -15.04 -2.52
CA CYS A 133 -10.04 -14.93 -3.27
C CYS A 133 -11.22 -15.56 -2.52
N GLU A 134 -11.00 -16.71 -1.87
CA GLU A 134 -12.01 -17.35 -1.02
C GLU A 134 -12.39 -16.48 0.20
N ARG A 135 -11.46 -15.72 0.79
CA ARG A 135 -11.77 -14.72 1.84
C ARG A 135 -12.58 -13.53 1.32
N ILE A 136 -12.27 -13.03 0.12
CA ILE A 136 -13.07 -11.96 -0.51
C ILE A 136 -14.49 -12.49 -0.77
N LEU A 137 -14.64 -13.73 -1.24
CA LEU A 137 -15.94 -14.36 -1.45
C LEU A 137 -16.75 -14.54 -0.15
N SER A 138 -16.15 -15.08 0.92
CA SER A 138 -16.86 -15.24 2.20
C SER A 138 -17.16 -13.92 2.90
N LEU A 139 -16.29 -12.91 2.80
CA LEU A 139 -16.59 -11.55 3.24
C LEU A 139 -17.82 -11.01 2.51
N GLN A 140 -17.84 -11.03 1.18
CA GLN A 140 -18.97 -10.54 0.38
C GLN A 140 -20.28 -11.26 0.74
N ASN A 141 -20.25 -12.58 0.93
CA ASN A 141 -21.40 -13.36 1.39
C ASN A 141 -21.85 -12.95 2.80
N MET A 142 -20.93 -12.78 3.74
CA MET A 142 -21.23 -12.33 5.11
C MET A 142 -21.86 -10.94 5.13
N ILE A 143 -21.33 -10.00 4.34
CA ILE A 143 -21.89 -8.64 4.18
C ILE A 143 -23.28 -8.71 3.54
N GLN A 144 -23.45 -9.48 2.46
CA GLN A 144 -24.73 -9.67 1.77
C GLN A 144 -25.82 -10.22 2.71
N ILE A 145 -25.46 -11.12 3.63
CA ILE A 145 -26.37 -11.66 4.65
C ILE A 145 -26.71 -10.61 5.73
N ARG A 146 -25.73 -9.85 6.24
CA ARG A 146 -25.91 -8.88 7.34
C ARG A 146 -26.53 -7.56 6.92
N MET A 147 -26.22 -7.09 5.71
CA MET A 147 -26.57 -5.76 5.20
C MET A 147 -27.66 -5.80 4.13
N GLY A 148 -28.09 -6.98 3.67
CA GLY A 148 -29.05 -7.15 2.58
C GLY A 148 -28.51 -6.85 1.18
N GLN A 149 -27.27 -6.34 1.07
CA GLN A 149 -26.58 -6.07 -0.19
C GLN A 149 -25.05 -6.17 0.02
N CYS A 150 -24.31 -6.57 -1.01
CA CYS A 150 -22.88 -6.30 -1.13
C CYS A 150 -22.49 -6.04 -2.58
N LEU A 151 -21.93 -4.86 -2.87
CA LEU A 151 -21.25 -4.62 -4.15
C LEU A 151 -19.90 -5.37 -4.20
N PRO A 152 -19.38 -5.72 -5.39
CA PRO A 152 -18.13 -6.46 -5.51
C PRO A 152 -16.91 -5.68 -5.00
N ILE A 153 -16.16 -6.29 -4.08
CA ILE A 153 -14.90 -5.77 -3.54
C ILE A 153 -13.85 -5.86 -4.65
N GLN A 154 -13.48 -4.71 -5.23
CA GLN A 154 -12.49 -4.66 -6.29
C GLN A 154 -11.12 -5.11 -5.77
N PHE A 155 -10.46 -6.00 -6.51
CA PHE A 155 -9.19 -6.62 -6.16
C PHE A 155 -8.13 -6.27 -7.20
N PHE A 156 -7.32 -5.26 -6.88
CA PHE A 156 -6.18 -4.84 -7.68
C PHE A 156 -4.96 -5.68 -7.28
N ILE A 157 -4.29 -6.31 -8.25
CA ILE A 157 -3.12 -7.17 -8.01
C ILE A 157 -1.92 -6.58 -8.74
N MET A 158 -0.98 -6.03 -7.97
CA MET A 158 0.27 -5.49 -8.48
C MET A 158 1.25 -6.63 -8.78
N THR A 159 1.81 -6.63 -9.98
CA THR A 159 2.68 -7.68 -10.52
C THR A 159 3.98 -7.09 -11.07
N SER A 160 4.97 -7.93 -11.37
CA SER A 160 6.20 -7.53 -12.05
C SER A 160 6.13 -7.84 -13.55
N ASP A 161 6.98 -7.19 -14.32
CA ASP A 161 7.33 -7.56 -15.70
C ASP A 161 7.50 -9.09 -15.87
N VAL A 162 8.26 -9.71 -14.97
CA VAL A 162 8.58 -11.14 -14.99
C VAL A 162 7.48 -12.07 -14.48
N ASN A 163 6.35 -11.57 -13.94
CA ASN A 163 5.29 -12.43 -13.39
C ASN A 163 3.84 -12.06 -13.79
N HIS A 164 3.63 -10.97 -14.55
CA HIS A 164 2.31 -10.44 -14.92
C HIS A 164 1.44 -11.45 -15.71
N GLU A 165 1.92 -11.91 -16.86
CA GLU A 165 1.15 -12.79 -17.75
C GLU A 165 0.95 -14.21 -17.18
N GLU A 166 1.92 -14.70 -16.40
CA GLU A 166 1.75 -15.95 -15.66
C GLU A 166 0.64 -15.82 -14.60
N THR A 167 0.64 -14.72 -13.84
CA THR A 167 -0.38 -14.45 -12.81
C THR A 167 -1.77 -14.32 -13.44
N LYS A 168 -1.91 -13.54 -14.53
CA LYS A 168 -3.18 -13.45 -15.30
C LYS A 168 -3.66 -14.83 -15.75
N ARG A 169 -2.79 -15.60 -16.42
CA ARG A 169 -3.11 -16.93 -16.95
C ARG A 169 -3.55 -17.88 -15.84
N TYR A 170 -2.86 -17.87 -14.70
CA TYR A 170 -3.21 -18.71 -13.54
C TYR A 170 -4.62 -18.40 -13.00
N PHE A 171 -5.01 -17.13 -12.90
CA PHE A 171 -6.38 -16.78 -12.50
C PHE A 171 -7.43 -17.21 -13.54
N ILE A 172 -7.15 -17.04 -14.84
CA ILE A 172 -8.04 -17.49 -15.92
C ILE A 172 -8.23 -19.01 -15.89
N GLU A 173 -7.14 -19.77 -15.78
CA GLU A 173 -7.13 -21.24 -15.69
C GLU A 173 -7.90 -21.77 -14.47
N ASN A 174 -8.00 -20.98 -13.40
CA ASN A 174 -8.73 -21.32 -12.16
C ASN A 174 -10.09 -20.60 -12.05
N ASN A 175 -10.65 -20.10 -13.16
CA ASN A 175 -11.95 -19.40 -13.20
C ASN A 175 -12.08 -18.29 -12.14
N TYR A 176 -11.02 -17.49 -11.97
CA TYR A 176 -10.89 -16.40 -11.00
C TYR A 176 -11.24 -16.82 -9.55
N PHE A 177 -11.08 -18.10 -9.22
CA PHE A 177 -11.46 -18.71 -7.95
C PHE A 177 -12.93 -18.49 -7.54
N ASN A 178 -13.82 -18.34 -8.53
CA ASN A 178 -15.24 -18.01 -8.41
C ASN A 178 -15.55 -16.55 -7.98
N LEU A 179 -14.57 -15.65 -8.05
CA LEU A 179 -14.84 -14.21 -8.14
C LEU A 179 -15.26 -13.85 -9.58
N GLN A 180 -15.96 -12.74 -9.76
CA GLN A 180 -16.30 -12.25 -11.11
C GLN A 180 -15.03 -11.67 -11.78
N SER A 181 -14.83 -11.92 -13.06
CA SER A 181 -13.58 -11.54 -13.75
C SER A 181 -13.36 -10.02 -13.85
N ASP A 182 -14.43 -9.23 -13.78
CA ASP A 182 -14.42 -7.76 -13.80
C ASP A 182 -14.06 -7.13 -12.45
N GLN A 183 -14.17 -7.86 -11.33
CA GLN A 183 -13.72 -7.37 -10.02
C GLN A 183 -12.22 -7.54 -9.78
N ILE A 184 -11.47 -8.21 -10.68
CA ILE A 184 -10.02 -8.42 -10.54
C ILE A 184 -9.24 -7.64 -11.60
N THR A 185 -8.37 -6.73 -11.15
CA THR A 185 -7.54 -5.88 -12.01
C THR A 185 -6.06 -6.20 -11.81
N PHE A 186 -5.43 -6.81 -12.81
CA PHE A 186 -3.97 -7.01 -12.82
C PHE A 186 -3.27 -5.78 -13.38
N PHE A 187 -2.29 -5.26 -12.65
CA PHE A 187 -1.47 -4.14 -13.10
C PHE A 187 0.01 -4.38 -12.80
N GLN A 188 0.89 -3.81 -13.62
CA GLN A 188 2.34 -3.95 -13.43
C GLN A 188 2.84 -2.81 -12.54
N GLN A 189 3.80 -3.12 -11.68
CA GLN A 189 4.60 -2.10 -11.00
C GLN A 189 5.49 -1.38 -12.03
N ASP A 190 5.68 -0.07 -11.87
CA ASP A 190 6.66 0.69 -12.64
C ASP A 190 8.12 0.23 -12.35
N SER A 191 9.03 0.59 -13.25
CA SER A 191 10.47 0.36 -13.10
C SER A 191 11.23 1.68 -13.08
N LEU A 192 12.38 1.70 -12.40
CA LEU A 192 13.32 2.82 -12.44
C LEU A 192 14.62 2.40 -13.13
N PRO A 193 15.20 3.28 -13.97
CA PRO A 193 16.56 3.13 -14.47
C PRO A 193 17.57 3.04 -13.32
N ILE A 194 18.54 2.15 -13.47
CA ILE A 194 19.65 1.98 -12.54
C ILE A 194 20.75 2.96 -12.91
N LEU A 195 21.22 3.72 -11.94
CA LEU A 195 22.23 4.76 -12.16
C LEU A 195 23.64 4.26 -11.81
N SER A 196 24.66 4.82 -12.46
CA SER A 196 26.03 4.83 -11.95
C SER A 196 26.11 5.62 -10.64
N LYS A 197 27.22 5.49 -9.90
CA LYS A 197 27.46 6.33 -8.72
C LYS A 197 27.43 7.83 -9.04
N ASP A 198 27.86 8.19 -10.25
CA ASP A 198 27.95 9.56 -10.75
C ASP A 198 26.61 10.12 -11.27
N GLY A 199 25.57 9.28 -11.36
CA GLY A 199 24.19 9.66 -11.69
C GLY A 199 23.81 9.46 -13.16
N GLU A 200 24.64 8.75 -13.93
CA GLU A 200 24.36 8.41 -15.32
C GLU A 200 23.49 7.16 -15.40
N ILE A 201 22.44 7.18 -16.22
CA ILE A 201 21.65 5.98 -16.52
C ILE A 201 22.55 4.93 -17.21
N LEU A 202 22.50 3.71 -16.70
CA LEU A 202 23.18 2.55 -17.27
C LEU A 202 22.32 1.86 -18.34
N LEU A 203 22.98 1.25 -19.32
CA LEU A 203 22.36 0.31 -20.28
C LEU A 203 22.60 -1.14 -19.85
N SER A 204 21.66 -2.03 -20.19
CA SER A 204 21.78 -3.48 -20.02
C SER A 204 22.31 -4.16 -21.29
N ASP A 205 21.93 -3.65 -22.46
CA ASP A 205 22.50 -3.97 -23.77
C ASP A 205 22.58 -2.71 -24.66
N HIS A 206 23.11 -2.83 -25.89
CA HIS A 206 23.24 -1.73 -26.87
C HIS A 206 21.97 -0.90 -27.17
N THR A 207 20.79 -1.33 -26.75
CA THR A 207 19.49 -0.70 -27.06
C THR A 207 18.52 -0.69 -25.88
N SER A 208 18.92 -1.23 -24.73
CA SER A 208 18.03 -1.44 -23.58
C SER A 208 18.60 -0.75 -22.34
N ILE A 209 17.79 0.08 -21.68
CA ILE A 209 18.12 0.66 -20.38
C ILE A 209 18.29 -0.49 -19.36
N LEU A 210 19.19 -0.32 -18.38
CA LEU A 210 19.23 -1.20 -17.21
C LEU A 210 18.23 -0.68 -16.18
N GLU A 211 17.25 -1.50 -15.81
CA GLU A 211 16.17 -1.12 -14.90
C GLU A 211 16.03 -2.11 -13.74
N GLY A 212 15.31 -1.69 -12.70
CA GLY A 212 14.77 -2.59 -11.70
C GLY A 212 13.42 -2.10 -11.15
N PRO A 213 12.66 -2.97 -10.45
CA PRO A 213 11.41 -2.60 -9.79
C PRO A 213 11.58 -1.37 -8.88
N ASP A 214 10.64 -0.42 -8.93
CA ASP A 214 10.70 0.83 -8.14
C ASP A 214 10.41 0.66 -6.63
N GLY A 215 10.21 -0.59 -6.17
CA GLY A 215 10.01 -0.97 -4.78
C GLY A 215 8.55 -1.33 -4.48
N ASN A 216 8.22 -1.67 -3.24
CA ASN A 216 6.82 -2.00 -2.89
C ASN A 216 5.94 -0.77 -2.68
N GLY A 217 6.53 0.41 -2.41
CA GLY A 217 5.85 1.71 -2.45
C GLY A 217 5.50 2.19 -3.86
N GLY A 218 6.10 1.59 -4.90
CA GLY A 218 5.74 1.79 -6.30
C GLY A 218 4.28 1.50 -6.65
N ILE A 219 3.54 0.81 -5.76
CA ILE A 219 2.11 0.57 -5.88
C ILE A 219 1.30 1.85 -6.10
N PHE A 220 1.63 2.93 -5.41
CA PHE A 220 0.90 4.20 -5.54
C PHE A 220 1.17 4.88 -6.91
N ASN A 221 2.45 4.95 -7.30
CA ASN A 221 2.92 5.44 -8.59
C ASN A 221 2.25 4.69 -9.75
N SER A 222 2.21 3.36 -9.63
CA SER A 222 1.66 2.45 -10.64
C SER A 222 0.14 2.58 -10.77
N LEU A 223 -0.59 2.67 -9.65
CA LEU A 223 -2.04 2.94 -9.63
C LEU A 223 -2.37 4.32 -10.24
N TYR A 224 -1.54 5.34 -10.01
CA TYR A 224 -1.71 6.68 -10.59
C TYR A 224 -1.43 6.71 -12.10
N ASN A 225 -0.26 6.22 -12.54
CA ASN A 225 0.19 6.29 -13.93
C ASN A 225 -0.75 5.54 -14.89
N GLN A 226 -1.23 4.37 -14.47
CA GLN A 226 -2.17 3.54 -15.25
C GLN A 226 -3.63 4.05 -15.15
N GLY A 227 -3.92 5.04 -14.29
CA GLY A 227 -5.24 5.66 -14.15
C GLY A 227 -6.21 4.91 -13.24
N TYR A 228 -5.74 3.93 -12.47
CA TYR A 228 -6.59 3.15 -11.57
C TYR A 228 -7.13 3.96 -10.39
N LEU A 229 -6.43 5.02 -9.94
CA LEU A 229 -6.99 5.95 -8.95
C LEU A 229 -8.17 6.76 -9.52
N ASP A 230 -8.08 7.17 -10.79
CA ASP A 230 -9.19 7.85 -11.49
C ASP A 230 -10.38 6.88 -11.67
N TYR A 231 -10.11 5.60 -12.00
CA TYR A 231 -11.13 4.53 -12.05
C TYR A 231 -11.76 4.24 -10.68
N MET A 232 -10.97 4.18 -9.60
CA MET A 232 -11.46 4.02 -8.22
C MET A 232 -12.39 5.19 -7.83
N LYS A 233 -12.04 6.42 -8.20
CA LYS A 233 -12.90 7.61 -8.03
C LYS A 233 -14.22 7.47 -8.82
N CYS A 234 -14.19 6.96 -10.06
CA CYS A 234 -15.40 6.69 -10.85
C CYS A 234 -16.31 5.61 -10.26
N LEU A 235 -15.76 4.54 -9.67
CA LEU A 235 -16.51 3.56 -8.88
C LEU A 235 -16.98 4.10 -7.51
N GLY A 236 -16.51 5.29 -7.12
CA GLY A 236 -16.79 5.92 -5.85
C GLY A 236 -16.15 5.21 -4.65
N ILE A 237 -15.06 4.47 -4.86
CA ILE A 237 -14.27 3.84 -3.79
C ILE A 237 -13.62 4.95 -2.95
N LYS A 238 -13.67 4.82 -1.62
CA LYS A 238 -13.06 5.77 -0.67
C LYS A 238 -11.71 5.26 -0.17
N TYR A 239 -11.60 3.96 0.11
CA TYR A 239 -10.47 3.34 0.79
C TYR A 239 -9.80 2.23 -0.01
N ILE A 240 -8.47 2.21 0.02
CA ILE A 240 -7.62 1.16 -0.54
C ILE A 240 -6.99 0.40 0.63
N HIS A 241 -7.31 -0.88 0.78
CA HIS A 241 -6.57 -1.80 1.66
C HIS A 241 -5.34 -2.34 0.91
N ILE A 242 -4.16 -1.85 1.26
CA ILE A 242 -2.88 -2.31 0.69
C ILE A 242 -2.27 -3.39 1.59
N CYS A 243 -1.88 -4.51 1.00
CA CYS A 243 -1.41 -5.70 1.71
C CYS A 243 -0.36 -6.50 0.92
N PRO A 244 0.46 -7.35 1.57
CA PRO A 244 1.44 -8.18 0.89
C PRO A 244 0.83 -9.52 0.44
N VAL A 245 1.29 -10.08 -0.66
CA VAL A 245 0.87 -11.44 -1.10
C VAL A 245 1.35 -12.57 -0.15
N ASP A 246 2.27 -12.29 0.77
CA ASP A 246 2.98 -13.32 1.53
C ASP A 246 2.62 -13.46 3.02
N ASN A 247 1.61 -12.74 3.52
CA ASN A 247 1.01 -13.01 4.83
C ASN A 247 -0.25 -13.87 4.66
N ILE A 248 -0.17 -15.18 4.89
CA ILE A 248 -1.31 -16.09 4.71
C ILE A 248 -2.46 -15.82 5.70
N LEU A 249 -2.20 -15.14 6.82
CA LEU A 249 -3.23 -14.75 7.79
C LEU A 249 -3.90 -13.39 7.50
N CYS A 250 -3.50 -12.66 6.45
CA CYS A 250 -4.02 -11.34 6.12
C CYS A 250 -5.57 -11.28 6.06
N LYS A 251 -6.15 -10.42 6.89
CA LYS A 251 -7.60 -10.21 7.05
C LYS A 251 -8.10 -9.14 6.08
N LEU A 252 -8.26 -9.55 4.81
CA LEU A 252 -8.62 -8.68 3.70
C LEU A 252 -9.91 -7.89 3.99
N CYS A 253 -9.86 -6.55 3.93
CA CYS A 253 -10.99 -5.65 4.16
C CYS A 253 -11.69 -5.87 5.52
N ASP A 254 -10.91 -5.99 6.60
CA ASP A 254 -11.40 -6.09 7.98
C ASP A 254 -12.41 -4.98 8.36
N PRO A 255 -13.69 -5.30 8.61
CA PRO A 255 -14.70 -4.27 8.89
C PRO A 255 -14.44 -3.45 10.16
N ILE A 256 -13.82 -4.03 11.19
CA ILE A 256 -13.51 -3.29 12.43
C ILE A 256 -12.48 -2.18 12.14
N TRP A 257 -11.45 -2.50 11.36
CA TRP A 257 -10.40 -1.58 10.98
C TRP A 257 -10.90 -0.47 10.05
N ILE A 258 -11.71 -0.83 9.04
CA ILE A 258 -12.35 0.14 8.13
C ILE A 258 -13.26 1.08 8.93
N GLY A 259 -14.05 0.55 9.87
CA GLY A 259 -14.92 1.35 10.73
C GLY A 259 -14.17 2.30 11.67
N TYR A 260 -13.08 1.84 12.29
CA TYR A 260 -12.19 2.70 13.08
C TYR A 260 -11.58 3.82 12.21
N THR A 261 -11.16 3.50 10.98
CA THR A 261 -10.60 4.45 10.01
C THR A 261 -11.61 5.52 9.61
N GLU A 262 -12.87 5.15 9.31
CA GLU A 262 -13.95 6.10 9.00
C GLU A 262 -14.34 6.95 10.22
N ALA A 263 -14.58 6.33 11.37
CA ALA A 263 -15.09 7.00 12.57
C ALA A 263 -14.12 8.05 13.13
N ASN A 264 -12.82 7.89 12.89
CA ASN A 264 -11.78 8.83 13.32
C ASN A 264 -11.26 9.70 12.15
N ASN A 265 -11.94 9.68 10.99
CA ASN A 265 -11.59 10.45 9.79
C ASN A 265 -10.12 10.29 9.36
N LEU A 266 -9.58 9.07 9.42
CA LEU A 266 -8.19 8.80 9.12
C LEU A 266 -7.93 8.73 7.61
N THR A 267 -6.83 9.36 7.21
CA THR A 267 -6.29 9.36 5.84
C THR A 267 -5.39 8.15 5.61
N ILE A 268 -4.63 7.73 6.64
CA ILE A 268 -3.94 6.43 6.69
C ILE A 268 -4.25 5.76 8.03
N CYS A 269 -4.55 4.46 8.00
CA CYS A 269 -4.47 3.62 9.18
C CYS A 269 -3.63 2.37 8.90
N SER A 270 -2.60 2.08 9.71
CA SER A 270 -1.71 0.93 9.52
C SER A 270 -1.92 -0.18 10.56
N LYS A 271 -1.78 -1.44 10.13
CA LYS A 271 -1.83 -2.62 10.99
C LYS A 271 -0.45 -2.98 11.52
N PHE A 272 -0.39 -3.26 12.82
CA PHE A 272 0.81 -3.71 13.51
C PHE A 272 0.50 -4.85 14.50
N VAL A 273 1.52 -5.61 14.84
CA VAL A 273 1.51 -6.57 15.96
C VAL A 273 2.50 -6.10 17.02
N LYS A 274 2.24 -6.40 18.29
CA LYS A 274 3.25 -6.21 19.34
C LYS A 274 4.53 -6.98 18.99
N LYS A 275 5.66 -6.31 19.13
CA LYS A 275 7.01 -6.87 19.00
C LYS A 275 7.20 -7.97 20.05
N ALA A 276 7.71 -9.13 19.66
CA ALA A 276 7.83 -10.30 20.53
C ALA A 276 9.07 -10.23 21.45
N TYR A 277 10.12 -9.52 21.02
CA TYR A 277 11.37 -9.29 21.76
C TYR A 277 12.16 -8.14 21.09
N ALA A 278 13.11 -7.53 21.82
CA ALA A 278 13.82 -6.33 21.40
C ALA A 278 14.49 -6.45 20.02
N GLU A 279 15.09 -7.61 19.72
CA GLU A 279 15.83 -7.91 18.48
C GLU A 279 14.97 -8.47 17.33
N GLU A 280 13.63 -8.43 17.44
CA GLU A 280 12.77 -8.87 16.33
C GLU A 280 12.98 -7.97 15.10
N LYS A 281 13.24 -8.59 13.94
CA LYS A 281 13.51 -7.94 12.66
C LYS A 281 12.21 -7.51 11.96
N VAL A 282 11.57 -6.48 12.52
CA VAL A 282 10.35 -5.87 11.99
C VAL A 282 10.50 -4.35 11.98
N GLY A 283 9.99 -3.70 10.93
CA GLY A 283 9.94 -2.24 10.84
C GLY A 283 9.01 -1.65 11.90
N MET A 284 9.49 -0.61 12.59
CA MET A 284 8.84 -0.05 13.77
C MET A 284 8.08 1.22 13.43
N HIS A 285 6.78 1.26 13.72
CA HIS A 285 5.98 2.49 13.61
C HIS A 285 6.35 3.49 14.70
N VAL A 286 6.76 4.69 14.30
CA VAL A 286 7.20 5.78 15.20
C VAL A 286 6.83 7.15 14.63
N LEU A 287 6.89 8.18 15.47
CA LEU A 287 7.00 9.57 15.03
C LEU A 287 8.49 9.94 14.92
N ILE A 288 8.92 10.44 13.76
CA ILE A 288 10.21 11.12 13.60
C ILE A 288 9.93 12.62 13.45
N ASN A 289 10.44 13.43 14.37
CA ASN A 289 10.23 14.89 14.36
C ASN A 289 8.72 15.24 14.21
N ASP A 290 7.90 14.58 15.04
CA ASP A 290 6.42 14.62 15.07
C ASP A 290 5.68 14.18 13.77
N LYS A 291 6.37 13.53 12.81
CA LYS A 291 5.73 12.95 11.61
C LYS A 291 5.62 11.43 11.69
N PRO A 292 4.48 10.82 11.29
CA PRO A 292 4.34 9.37 11.16
C PRO A 292 5.38 8.77 10.20
N CYS A 293 6.12 7.78 10.67
CA CYS A 293 7.18 7.09 9.95
C CYS A 293 7.17 5.58 10.25
N MET A 294 7.97 4.83 9.50
CA MET A 294 8.50 3.53 9.92
C MET A 294 10.02 3.61 9.88
N ILE A 295 10.70 3.08 10.90
CA ILE A 295 12.16 2.89 10.90
C ILE A 295 12.42 1.38 10.72
N GLU A 296 13.30 1.00 9.79
CA GLU A 296 13.64 -0.41 9.63
C GLU A 296 14.51 -0.92 10.77
N TYR A 297 14.46 -2.23 11.03
CA TYR A 297 15.17 -2.82 12.18
C TYR A 297 16.70 -2.62 12.14
N SER A 298 17.26 -2.32 10.95
CA SER A 298 18.68 -2.02 10.72
C SER A 298 19.08 -0.56 10.97
N GLU A 299 18.10 0.31 11.22
CA GLU A 299 18.27 1.77 11.36
C GLU A 299 18.05 2.26 12.80
N MET A 300 17.42 1.44 13.66
CA MET A 300 17.30 1.73 15.09
C MET A 300 18.61 1.48 15.84
N ILE A 301 18.96 2.37 16.77
CA ILE A 301 20.10 2.18 17.69
C ILE A 301 19.75 1.19 18.82
N GLN A 302 20.77 0.52 19.37
CA GLN A 302 20.60 -0.53 20.39
C GLN A 302 19.87 -0.03 21.66
N ASP A 303 20.10 1.22 22.06
CA ASP A 303 19.49 1.82 23.25
C ASP A 303 17.97 1.98 23.07
N ASP A 304 17.52 2.48 21.91
CA ASP A 304 16.10 2.58 21.59
C ASP A 304 15.44 1.21 21.37
N LEU A 305 16.16 0.22 20.79
CA LEU A 305 15.67 -1.16 20.65
C LEU A 305 15.30 -1.84 21.98
N ASN A 306 15.97 -1.46 23.08
CA ASN A 306 15.78 -2.04 24.41
C ASN A 306 15.06 -1.12 25.39
N LYS A 307 14.62 0.05 24.93
CA LYS A 307 13.98 1.08 25.74
C LYS A 307 12.60 0.62 26.19
N THR A 308 12.35 0.65 27.50
CA THR A 308 11.07 0.28 28.10
C THR A 308 10.31 1.50 28.64
N ASN A 309 9.03 1.30 28.91
CA ASN A 309 8.19 2.23 29.67
C ASN A 309 8.21 1.89 31.19
N ASP A 310 7.51 2.68 32.00
CA ASP A 310 7.48 2.56 33.47
C ASP A 310 6.96 1.21 33.99
N ILE A 311 6.27 0.41 33.17
CA ILE A 311 5.76 -0.94 33.52
C ILE A 311 6.63 -2.08 32.97
N GLY A 312 7.72 -1.77 32.27
CA GLY A 312 8.67 -2.75 31.74
C GLY A 312 8.35 -3.29 30.34
N ASP A 313 7.25 -2.87 29.72
CA ASP A 313 6.95 -3.14 28.30
C ASP A 313 7.91 -2.34 27.40
N LEU A 314 8.25 -2.88 26.22
CA LEU A 314 9.03 -2.15 25.20
C LEU A 314 8.30 -0.86 24.78
N LEU A 315 9.01 0.26 24.77
CA LEU A 315 8.47 1.59 24.42
C LEU A 315 8.15 1.70 22.93
N TYR A 316 8.94 1.02 22.08
CA TYR A 316 8.67 0.86 20.66
C TYR A 316 8.33 -0.61 20.39
N ASP A 317 7.06 -0.98 20.60
CA ASP A 317 6.52 -2.32 20.37
C ASP A 317 5.70 -2.45 19.06
N ALA A 318 5.50 -1.35 18.33
CA ALA A 318 4.60 -1.28 17.18
C ALA A 318 5.19 -1.83 15.86
N GLY A 319 5.37 -3.15 15.78
CA GLY A 319 5.94 -3.84 14.61
C GLY A 319 4.95 -3.94 13.44
N GLY A 320 5.21 -3.22 12.35
CA GLY A 320 4.29 -3.13 11.21
C GLY A 320 4.21 -4.40 10.36
N ILE A 321 2.98 -4.82 10.00
CA ILE A 321 2.74 -6.09 9.27
C ILE A 321 2.40 -5.89 7.78
N ALA A 322 3.00 -4.88 7.17
CA ALA A 322 2.90 -4.50 5.75
C ALA A 322 1.46 -4.30 5.21
N GLN A 323 0.53 -3.94 6.10
CA GLN A 323 -0.88 -3.76 5.81
C GLN A 323 -1.33 -2.36 6.22
N MET A 324 -1.94 -1.60 5.31
CA MET A 324 -2.51 -0.29 5.58
C MET A 324 -3.83 -0.08 4.84
N ILE A 325 -4.70 0.75 5.40
CA ILE A 325 -5.76 1.43 4.67
C ILE A 325 -5.29 2.85 4.38
N CYS A 326 -5.45 3.32 3.15
CA CYS A 326 -5.33 4.74 2.79
C CYS A 326 -6.55 5.23 2.00
N THR A 327 -6.80 6.53 1.97
CA THR A 327 -7.84 7.09 1.09
C THR A 327 -7.37 7.19 -0.36
N VAL A 328 -8.25 6.92 -1.31
CA VAL A 328 -7.99 7.10 -2.76
C VAL A 328 -7.61 8.56 -3.06
N GLU A 329 -8.21 9.50 -2.33
CA GLU A 329 -7.95 10.94 -2.45
C GLU A 329 -6.51 11.31 -2.07
N PHE A 330 -6.01 10.82 -0.94
CA PHE A 330 -4.62 11.04 -0.53
C PHE A 330 -3.62 10.46 -1.54
N THR A 331 -3.83 9.21 -1.99
CA THR A 331 -2.96 8.61 -3.01
C THR A 331 -2.94 9.41 -4.31
N HIS A 332 -4.05 10.04 -4.68
CA HIS A 332 -4.16 10.91 -5.84
C HIS A 332 -3.36 12.21 -5.63
N GLN A 333 -3.53 12.86 -4.47
CA GLN A 333 -2.85 14.10 -4.10
C GLN A 333 -1.31 13.97 -4.07
N ILE A 334 -0.75 12.81 -3.64
CA ILE A 334 0.70 12.55 -3.68
C ILE A 334 1.30 12.81 -5.07
N TYR A 335 0.57 12.43 -6.13
CA TYR A 335 1.08 12.51 -7.50
C TYR A 335 0.50 13.67 -8.31
N GLU A 336 -0.60 14.30 -7.91
CA GLU A 336 -1.09 15.53 -8.53
C GLU A 336 -0.35 16.79 -8.07
N ASP A 337 -0.02 16.92 -6.77
CA ASP A 337 0.76 18.07 -6.26
C ASP A 337 2.28 17.89 -6.48
N PRO A 338 2.96 18.78 -7.23
CA PRO A 338 4.41 18.73 -7.40
C PRO A 338 5.20 18.83 -6.09
N GLN A 339 4.71 19.55 -5.07
CA GLN A 339 5.43 19.69 -3.80
C GLN A 339 5.41 18.38 -3.00
N THR A 340 4.25 17.72 -2.92
CA THR A 340 4.10 16.43 -2.25
C THR A 340 4.79 15.31 -3.00
N ARG A 341 4.81 15.35 -4.35
CA ARG A 341 5.62 14.43 -5.15
C ARG A 341 7.12 14.60 -4.89
N SER A 342 7.63 15.83 -4.80
CA SER A 342 9.03 16.11 -4.44
C SER A 342 9.38 15.63 -3.02
N LYS A 343 8.47 15.82 -2.04
CA LYS A 343 8.65 15.27 -0.68
C LYS A 343 8.74 13.74 -0.69
N LEU A 344 7.97 13.05 -1.54
CA LEU A 344 8.10 11.59 -1.71
C LEU A 344 9.42 11.20 -2.40
N ALA A 345 9.89 12.00 -3.37
CA ALA A 345 11.17 11.77 -4.04
C ALA A 345 12.36 11.75 -3.06
N ALA A 346 12.29 12.55 -1.98
CA ALA A 346 13.30 12.56 -0.91
C ALA A 346 13.33 11.27 -0.05
N ASN A 347 12.24 10.50 -0.03
CA ASN A 347 12.10 9.32 0.84
C ASN A 347 12.71 8.04 0.24
N TYR A 348 12.98 7.98 -1.07
CA TYR A 348 13.56 6.82 -1.75
C TYR A 348 14.80 6.24 -1.05
N HIS A 349 14.82 4.91 -0.93
CA HIS A 349 15.92 4.14 -0.34
C HIS A 349 16.91 3.74 -1.43
N VAL A 350 18.21 3.77 -1.10
CA VAL A 350 19.29 3.60 -2.08
C VAL A 350 20.10 2.34 -1.80
N ALA A 351 19.80 1.28 -2.54
CA ALA A 351 20.52 0.03 -2.48
C ALA A 351 21.72 0.06 -3.44
N GLN A 352 22.92 0.28 -2.91
CA GLN A 352 24.16 0.15 -3.69
C GLN A 352 24.38 -1.32 -4.07
N LYS A 353 24.48 -1.60 -5.36
CA LYS A 353 24.47 -2.97 -5.90
C LYS A 353 25.52 -3.14 -7.01
N LYS A 354 25.80 -4.41 -7.34
CA LYS A 354 26.67 -4.78 -8.44
C LYS A 354 25.82 -5.25 -9.62
N TYR A 355 25.91 -4.56 -10.74
CA TYR A 355 25.15 -4.83 -11.94
C TYR A 355 26.06 -4.91 -13.18
N ASP A 356 25.90 -5.98 -13.95
CA ASP A 356 26.43 -6.03 -15.31
C ASP A 356 25.79 -4.91 -16.15
N TYR A 357 26.59 -4.20 -16.94
CA TYR A 357 26.13 -3.04 -17.72
C TYR A 357 26.83 -2.97 -19.08
N TYR A 358 26.18 -2.37 -20.07
CA TYR A 358 26.76 -2.17 -21.39
C TYR A 358 27.58 -0.86 -21.44
N ASP A 359 28.89 -0.99 -21.70
CA ASP A 359 29.81 0.14 -21.85
C ASP A 359 29.74 0.71 -23.27
N LEU A 360 29.37 1.98 -23.39
CA LEU A 360 29.13 2.69 -24.66
C LEU A 360 30.41 2.85 -25.50
N ASN A 361 31.58 2.94 -24.85
CA ASN A 361 32.87 3.14 -25.49
C ASN A 361 33.47 1.79 -25.93
N GLN A 362 33.40 0.78 -25.06
CA GLN A 362 33.87 -0.58 -25.35
C GLN A 362 32.87 -1.42 -26.16
N ARG A 363 31.65 -0.89 -26.38
CA ARG A 363 30.52 -1.50 -27.10
C ARG A 363 30.20 -2.94 -26.69
N LYS A 364 30.33 -3.25 -25.39
CA LYS A 364 30.15 -4.61 -24.82
C LYS A 364 29.61 -4.56 -23.39
N VAL A 365 29.00 -5.66 -22.95
CA VAL A 365 28.60 -5.84 -21.54
C VAL A 365 29.83 -6.09 -20.66
N ILE A 366 29.98 -5.31 -19.61
CA ILE A 366 31.01 -5.40 -18.57
C ILE A 366 30.41 -6.07 -17.34
N LYS A 367 31.13 -7.06 -16.79
CA LYS A 367 30.88 -7.61 -15.46
C LYS A 367 31.79 -6.89 -14.46
N PRO A 368 31.29 -5.93 -13.66
CA PRO A 368 32.15 -5.20 -12.72
C PRO A 368 32.65 -6.10 -11.59
N GLU A 369 33.82 -5.80 -11.06
CA GLU A 369 34.40 -6.54 -9.93
C GLU A 369 33.74 -6.10 -8.60
N SER A 370 33.57 -4.79 -8.41
CA SER A 370 33.01 -4.14 -7.23
C SER A 370 31.63 -3.51 -7.49
N ILE A 371 30.99 -2.98 -6.43
CA ILE A 371 29.73 -2.21 -6.51
C ILE A 371 29.92 -1.00 -7.44
N ASN A 372 29.14 -0.94 -8.52
CA ASN A 372 29.20 0.09 -9.56
C ASN A 372 27.94 0.99 -9.61
N ALA A 373 26.82 0.54 -9.05
CA ALA A 373 25.51 1.06 -9.39
C ALA A 373 24.61 1.35 -8.16
N LEU A 374 23.65 2.25 -8.36
CA LEU A 374 22.66 2.68 -7.39
C LEU A 374 21.27 2.23 -7.87
N LYS A 375 20.58 1.42 -7.07
CA LYS A 375 19.14 1.14 -7.27
C LYS A 375 18.33 1.94 -6.25
N PHE A 376 17.30 2.63 -6.74
CA PHE A 376 16.34 3.38 -5.93
C PHE A 376 15.06 2.56 -5.76
N GLU A 377 14.57 2.46 -4.52
CA GLU A 377 13.37 1.69 -4.16
C GLU A 377 12.53 2.49 -3.13
N LEU A 378 11.21 2.59 -3.32
CA LEU A 378 10.27 3.04 -2.29
C LEU A 378 9.68 1.85 -1.54
N PHE A 379 9.40 2.06 -0.26
CA PHE A 379 8.58 1.18 0.57
C PHE A 379 7.19 1.79 0.78
N TYR A 380 6.19 0.93 1.02
CA TYR A 380 4.79 1.32 1.17
C TYR A 380 4.57 2.36 2.29
N PHE A 381 5.42 2.36 3.31
CA PHE A 381 5.41 3.30 4.43
C PHE A 381 6.04 4.66 4.14
N ASP A 382 6.76 4.84 3.02
CA ASP A 382 7.42 6.12 2.69
C ASP A 382 6.42 7.25 2.38
N CYS A 383 5.13 6.92 2.26
CA CYS A 383 4.04 7.90 2.19
C CYS A 383 3.61 8.45 3.56
N PHE A 384 3.93 7.77 4.67
CA PHE A 384 3.47 8.16 6.01
C PHE A 384 3.86 9.60 6.42
N PRO A 385 5.07 10.12 6.11
CA PRO A 385 5.44 11.49 6.47
C PRO A 385 4.71 12.59 5.68
N LEU A 386 3.87 12.19 4.71
CA LEU A 386 2.99 13.07 3.92
C LEU A 386 1.58 13.12 4.52
N CYS A 387 1.22 12.19 5.42
CA CYS A 387 -0.03 12.21 6.17
C CYS A 387 0.12 13.11 7.41
N PRO A 388 -0.85 13.99 7.70
CA PRO A 388 -0.92 14.69 8.99
C PRO A 388 -0.99 13.69 10.16
N GLU A 389 -0.38 14.03 11.31
CA GLU A 389 -0.35 13.16 12.49
C GLU A 389 -1.76 12.82 12.99
N GLU A 390 -2.66 13.81 13.00
CA GLU A 390 -4.04 13.66 13.47
C GLU A 390 -4.94 12.84 12.53
N GLN A 391 -4.48 12.60 11.30
CA GLN A 391 -5.16 11.76 10.30
C GLN A 391 -4.45 10.41 10.08
N PHE A 392 -3.37 10.15 10.81
CA PHE A 392 -2.68 8.88 10.87
C PHE A 392 -3.15 8.10 12.10
N GLY A 393 -3.33 6.79 11.99
CA GLY A 393 -3.61 5.92 13.12
C GLY A 393 -3.03 4.53 12.98
N LEU A 394 -2.87 3.84 14.12
CA LEU A 394 -2.45 2.45 14.19
C LEU A 394 -3.55 1.57 14.76
N ILE A 395 -3.60 0.32 14.32
CA ILE A 395 -4.43 -0.73 14.93
C ILE A 395 -3.56 -1.93 15.34
N GLU A 396 -3.57 -2.24 16.64
CA GLU A 396 -2.93 -3.42 17.23
C GLU A 396 -3.81 -4.65 16.97
N VAL A 397 -3.26 -5.62 16.23
CA VAL A 397 -3.91 -6.92 16.00
C VAL A 397 -3.13 -8.06 16.66
N ARG A 398 -3.82 -9.19 16.89
CA ARG A 398 -3.22 -10.41 17.41
C ARG A 398 -2.38 -11.10 16.33
N ARG A 399 -1.15 -11.47 16.68
CA ARG A 399 -0.18 -12.06 15.75
C ARG A 399 -0.64 -13.44 15.28
N GLU A 400 -1.11 -14.24 16.22
CA GLU A 400 -1.62 -15.59 16.04
C GLU A 400 -2.90 -15.65 15.19
N ASP A 401 -3.69 -14.57 15.17
CA ASP A 401 -4.88 -14.48 14.32
C ASP A 401 -4.55 -13.88 12.92
N GLU A 402 -3.69 -12.84 12.82
CA GLU A 402 -3.53 -12.02 11.60
C GLU A 402 -2.13 -11.96 10.95
N PHE A 403 -1.06 -12.54 11.51
CA PHE A 403 0.29 -12.43 10.96
C PHE A 403 1.09 -13.74 10.92
N ALA A 404 1.18 -14.33 9.73
CA ALA A 404 2.06 -15.44 9.40
C ALA A 404 2.71 -15.20 8.03
N PRO A 405 3.87 -14.52 7.97
CA PRO A 405 4.56 -14.20 6.73
C PRO A 405 5.37 -15.39 6.20
N ILE A 406 5.52 -15.47 4.87
CA ILE A 406 6.35 -16.46 4.17
C ILE A 406 7.48 -15.70 3.47
N LYS A 407 8.61 -15.50 4.15
CA LYS A 407 9.79 -14.75 3.65
C LYS A 407 10.96 -15.66 3.26
N ASN A 408 11.11 -16.79 3.93
CA ASN A 408 12.32 -17.62 3.94
C ASN A 408 12.07 -19.02 3.37
N ALA A 409 13.14 -19.73 3.02
CA ALA A 409 13.07 -21.06 2.41
C ALA A 409 12.51 -22.13 3.36
N PRO A 410 11.94 -23.23 2.83
CA PRO A 410 11.67 -24.44 3.61
C PRO A 410 12.86 -24.86 4.49
N GLY A 411 12.58 -25.12 5.78
CA GLY A 411 13.59 -25.55 6.76
C GLY A 411 14.40 -24.44 7.44
N GLU A 412 14.21 -23.17 7.09
CA GLU A 412 14.74 -22.03 7.87
C GLU A 412 14.04 -21.86 9.23
N LYS A 413 14.63 -21.04 10.13
CA LYS A 413 14.15 -20.91 11.52
C LYS A 413 12.76 -20.26 11.67
N SER A 414 12.41 -19.31 10.80
CA SER A 414 11.18 -18.52 10.88
C SER A 414 10.67 -18.13 9.49
N ASP A 415 9.40 -17.73 9.41
CA ASP A 415 8.79 -17.14 8.23
C ASP A 415 8.88 -18.03 6.98
N THR A 416 8.81 -19.35 7.19
CA THR A 416 8.84 -20.40 6.18
C THR A 416 7.43 -20.90 5.86
N PRO A 417 7.22 -21.63 4.73
CA PRO A 417 5.98 -22.34 4.45
C PRO A 417 5.48 -23.21 5.61
N GLU A 418 6.36 -23.93 6.30
CA GLU A 418 6.00 -24.80 7.43
C GLU A 418 5.50 -23.99 8.63
N THR A 419 6.17 -22.88 8.96
CA THR A 419 5.74 -22.01 10.07
C THR A 419 4.41 -21.32 9.76
N ALA A 420 4.21 -20.88 8.51
CA ALA A 420 2.96 -20.24 8.09
C ALA A 420 1.79 -21.22 8.07
N LYS A 421 2.02 -22.46 7.60
CA LYS A 421 1.05 -23.57 7.67
C LYS A 421 0.67 -23.86 9.12
N LYS A 422 1.65 -23.97 10.01
CA LYS A 422 1.40 -24.25 11.42
C LYS A 422 0.52 -23.16 12.05
N LEU A 423 0.87 -21.88 11.86
CA LEU A 423 0.10 -20.75 12.40
C LEU A 423 -1.34 -20.70 11.86
N TYR A 424 -1.55 -21.00 10.57
CA TYR A 424 -2.89 -21.11 9.99
C TYR A 424 -3.73 -22.18 10.71
N MET A 425 -3.17 -23.39 10.85
CA MET A 425 -3.86 -24.52 11.47
C MET A 425 -4.02 -24.35 13.00
N ASP A 426 -3.08 -23.68 13.67
CA ASP A 426 -3.19 -23.31 15.10
C ASP A 426 -4.36 -22.33 15.33
N ARG A 427 -4.52 -21.32 14.46
CA ARG A 427 -5.64 -20.37 14.50
C ARG A 427 -6.98 -21.05 14.24
N ASP A 428 -7.06 -21.89 13.22
CA ASP A 428 -8.27 -22.67 12.93
C ASP A 428 -8.65 -23.58 14.10
N GLN A 429 -7.65 -24.22 14.71
CA GLN A 429 -7.80 -25.04 15.91
C GLN A 429 -8.21 -24.22 17.14
N LYS A 430 -7.80 -22.95 17.23
CA LYS A 430 -8.26 -21.99 18.25
C LYS A 430 -9.73 -21.63 18.03
N TRP A 431 -10.14 -21.25 16.81
CA TRP A 431 -11.56 -20.96 16.51
C TRP A 431 -12.48 -22.11 16.92
N VAL A 432 -12.09 -23.36 16.61
CA VAL A 432 -12.83 -24.56 17.04
C VAL A 432 -13.03 -24.64 18.57
N LYS A 433 -11.99 -24.28 19.35
CA LYS A 433 -12.05 -24.25 20.82
C LYS A 433 -12.86 -23.07 21.35
N ASP A 434 -12.79 -21.91 20.68
CA ASP A 434 -13.57 -20.72 21.02
C ASP A 434 -15.09 -21.00 20.96
N TYR A 435 -15.51 -21.99 20.15
CA TYR A 435 -16.88 -22.53 20.08
C TYR A 435 -17.16 -23.75 20.98
N GLY A 436 -16.23 -24.16 21.84
CA GLY A 436 -16.39 -25.29 22.75
C GLY A 436 -16.24 -26.69 22.12
N PHE A 437 -15.80 -26.77 20.86
CA PHE A 437 -15.52 -28.04 20.19
C PHE A 437 -14.05 -28.46 20.37
N SER A 438 -13.78 -29.75 20.15
CA SER A 438 -12.42 -30.29 20.12
C SER A 438 -12.36 -31.47 19.17
N PHE A 439 -11.29 -31.56 18.38
CA PHE A 439 -10.96 -32.70 17.54
C PHE A 439 -9.51 -33.10 17.83
N PRO A 440 -9.17 -34.41 17.84
CA PRO A 440 -7.79 -34.87 18.06
C PRO A 440 -6.87 -34.68 16.84
N GLN A 441 -7.41 -34.35 15.67
CA GLN A 441 -6.66 -34.09 14.43
C GLN A 441 -6.23 -32.63 14.31
N GLN A 442 -5.17 -32.36 13.55
CA GLN A 442 -4.93 -31.00 13.03
C GLN A 442 -6.07 -30.61 12.07
N ILE A 443 -6.46 -29.33 12.07
CA ILE A 443 -7.62 -28.83 11.32
C ILE A 443 -7.19 -27.77 10.30
N GLU A 444 -7.78 -27.82 9.11
CA GLU A 444 -7.85 -26.69 8.18
C GLU A 444 -9.33 -26.30 7.97
N ILE A 445 -9.63 -25.01 8.09
CA ILE A 445 -10.93 -24.42 7.76
C ILE A 445 -10.82 -23.62 6.46
N SER A 446 -11.64 -24.02 5.49
CA SER A 446 -11.76 -23.42 4.17
C SER A 446 -12.28 -21.99 4.27
N ALA A 447 -11.57 -21.03 3.67
CA ALA A 447 -11.99 -19.63 3.64
C ALA A 447 -13.33 -19.41 2.90
N LYS A 448 -13.83 -20.38 2.12
CA LYS A 448 -15.20 -20.40 1.58
C LYS A 448 -16.31 -20.52 2.65
N ILE A 449 -15.98 -21.07 3.84
CA ILE A 449 -16.96 -21.33 4.91
C ILE A 449 -17.12 -20.15 5.85
N THR A 450 -16.00 -19.54 6.23
CA THR A 450 -15.92 -18.46 7.21
C THR A 450 -14.87 -17.47 6.74
N TYR A 451 -15.15 -16.19 6.92
CA TYR A 451 -14.23 -15.11 6.61
C TYR A 451 -13.12 -15.05 7.68
N PHE A 452 -13.49 -15.03 8.96
CA PHE A 452 -12.53 -14.90 10.06
C PHE A 452 -12.94 -15.59 11.37
N GLY A 453 -13.63 -16.73 11.26
CA GLY A 453 -14.00 -17.61 12.37
C GLY A 453 -15.49 -17.60 12.71
N GLU A 454 -16.27 -16.64 12.22
CA GLU A 454 -17.71 -16.56 12.46
C GLU A 454 -18.52 -17.68 11.77
N GLY A 455 -19.67 -18.05 12.35
CA GLY A 455 -20.62 -19.01 11.77
C GLY A 455 -20.29 -20.49 12.01
N LEU A 456 -19.15 -20.80 12.64
CA LEU A 456 -18.67 -22.16 12.83
C LEU A 456 -19.54 -22.98 13.79
N GLU A 457 -20.27 -22.35 14.72
CA GLU A 457 -21.21 -23.04 15.63
C GLU A 457 -22.25 -23.89 14.90
N ASN A 458 -22.67 -23.45 13.70
CA ASN A 458 -23.63 -24.14 12.85
C ASN A 458 -23.00 -25.18 11.91
N ILE A 459 -21.67 -25.35 11.96
CA ILE A 459 -20.88 -26.12 10.98
C ILE A 459 -20.09 -27.24 11.67
N LEU A 460 -19.37 -26.95 12.75
CA LEU A 460 -18.55 -27.93 13.49
C LEU A 460 -19.31 -29.19 13.92
N PRO A 461 -20.59 -29.15 14.36
CA PRO A 461 -21.37 -30.37 14.66
C PRO A 461 -21.42 -31.39 13.51
N LYS A 462 -21.36 -30.94 12.25
CA LYS A 462 -21.44 -31.79 11.05
C LYS A 462 -20.18 -32.62 10.81
N TYR A 463 -19.08 -32.31 11.51
CA TYR A 463 -17.79 -33.00 11.39
C TYR A 463 -17.48 -33.89 12.60
N LEU A 464 -18.33 -33.91 13.63
CA LEU A 464 -18.17 -34.79 14.79
C LEU A 464 -18.10 -36.27 14.36
N GLY A 465 -17.11 -36.99 14.90
CA GLY A 465 -16.85 -38.38 14.53
C GLY A 465 -16.12 -38.59 13.19
N ASN A 466 -15.81 -37.53 12.43
CA ASN A 466 -14.95 -37.64 11.24
C ASN A 466 -13.54 -38.10 11.66
N LYS A 467 -13.01 -39.11 10.94
CA LYS A 467 -11.70 -39.75 11.21
C LYS A 467 -10.57 -39.26 10.32
N GLN A 468 -10.85 -38.38 9.36
CA GLN A 468 -9.84 -37.78 8.47
C GLN A 468 -8.78 -37.03 9.30
N ASN A 469 -7.49 -37.23 8.99
CA ASN A 469 -6.37 -36.55 9.63
C ASN A 469 -5.31 -36.15 8.59
N PRO A 470 -4.99 -34.85 8.40
CA PRO A 470 -5.67 -33.68 8.96
C PRO A 470 -7.14 -33.57 8.53
N LEU A 471 -7.97 -32.98 9.40
CA LEU A 471 -9.38 -32.70 9.16
C LEU A 471 -9.53 -31.44 8.30
N ILE A 472 -10.23 -31.55 7.16
CA ILE A 472 -10.53 -30.40 6.29
C ILE A 472 -12.01 -30.07 6.40
N ILE A 473 -12.31 -28.82 6.75
CA ILE A 473 -13.67 -28.28 6.89
C ILE A 473 -13.95 -27.37 5.69
N THR A 474 -14.72 -27.86 4.72
CA THR A 474 -15.10 -27.12 3.50
C THR A 474 -16.55 -27.42 3.09
N ASN A 475 -17.23 -26.46 2.45
CA ASN A 475 -18.63 -26.57 2.00
C ASN A 475 -18.80 -27.58 0.85
N ASP A 476 -17.72 -27.83 0.11
CA ASP A 476 -17.67 -28.93 -0.84
C ASP A 476 -17.81 -30.25 -0.05
N ARG A 477 -18.93 -30.99 -0.24
CA ARG A 477 -19.04 -32.36 0.30
C ARG A 477 -17.80 -33.15 -0.13
N LEU A 478 -17.41 -34.15 0.69
CA LEU A 478 -16.37 -35.15 0.36
C LEU A 478 -16.81 -36.10 -0.79
N SER A 479 -17.13 -35.50 -1.94
CA SER A 479 -16.91 -36.11 -3.23
C SER A 479 -15.45 -36.50 -3.33
N THR A 480 -15.19 -37.72 -3.79
CA THR A 480 -13.85 -38.24 -4.04
C THR A 480 -13.27 -37.55 -5.27
N GLN A 481 -12.83 -36.30 -5.10
CA GLN A 481 -12.11 -35.56 -6.12
C GLN A 481 -10.89 -36.39 -6.52
N LYS A 482 -10.86 -36.83 -7.78
CA LYS A 482 -9.62 -37.26 -8.43
C LYS A 482 -8.65 -36.09 -8.28
N GLN A 483 -7.42 -36.36 -7.86
CA GLN A 483 -6.39 -35.33 -7.78
C GLN A 483 -6.35 -34.56 -9.12
N PRO A 484 -6.34 -33.21 -9.10
CA PRO A 484 -6.00 -32.46 -10.30
C PRO A 484 -4.63 -32.95 -10.77
N GLN A 485 -4.42 -33.08 -12.07
CA GLN A 485 -3.20 -33.67 -12.60
C GLN A 485 -1.98 -32.86 -12.13
N LEU A 486 -1.19 -33.46 -11.25
CA LEU A 486 0.06 -32.88 -10.77
C LEU A 486 0.98 -32.62 -11.96
N VAL A 487 1.12 -31.35 -12.33
CA VAL A 487 2.30 -30.85 -13.02
C VAL A 487 3.46 -31.13 -12.08
N LYS A 488 4.17 -32.24 -12.32
CA LYS A 488 5.21 -32.74 -11.42
C LYS A 488 6.26 -31.66 -11.23
N GLN A 489 6.34 -31.11 -10.02
CA GLN A 489 7.49 -30.32 -9.61
C GLN A 489 8.75 -31.20 -9.78
N PRO A 490 9.80 -30.74 -10.48
CA PRO A 490 11.06 -31.46 -10.53
C PRO A 490 11.67 -31.43 -9.12
N GLN A 491 11.87 -32.61 -8.52
CA GLN A 491 12.59 -32.69 -7.25
C GLN A 491 14.04 -32.20 -7.45
N PRO A 492 14.61 -31.46 -6.49
CA PRO A 492 16.00 -31.00 -6.57
C PRO A 492 16.94 -32.19 -6.37
N THR A 493 17.35 -32.82 -7.47
CA THR A 493 18.33 -33.91 -7.46
C THR A 493 19.67 -33.38 -6.94
N GLN A 494 20.07 -33.79 -5.74
CA GLN A 494 21.42 -33.51 -5.25
C GLN A 494 22.44 -34.31 -6.07
N GLN A 495 23.18 -33.62 -6.93
CA GLN A 495 24.41 -34.12 -7.56
C GLN A 495 25.56 -33.14 -7.28
N PRO A 496 26.77 -33.60 -6.93
CA PRO A 496 27.90 -32.72 -6.66
C PRO A 496 28.31 -31.92 -7.90
N LEU A 497 28.73 -30.66 -7.71
CA LEU A 497 29.29 -29.87 -8.81
C LEU A 497 30.59 -30.51 -9.30
N GLN A 498 30.65 -30.84 -10.59
CA GLN A 498 31.89 -31.01 -11.33
C GLN A 498 32.08 -29.82 -12.26
N GLN A 499 33.33 -29.40 -12.44
CA GLN A 499 33.69 -28.20 -13.18
C GLN A 499 33.55 -28.41 -14.70
N PRO A 500 32.99 -27.46 -15.47
CA PRO A 500 32.92 -27.58 -16.91
C PRO A 500 34.30 -27.33 -17.54
N GLN A 501 34.94 -28.39 -18.06
CA GLN A 501 36.05 -28.25 -18.98
C GLN A 501 35.56 -27.81 -20.37
N GLN A 502 36.42 -27.09 -21.10
CA GLN A 502 36.14 -26.61 -22.45
C GLN A 502 36.20 -27.76 -23.46
N GLN A 503 35.28 -27.77 -24.43
CA GLN A 503 35.51 -28.44 -25.72
C GLN A 503 34.82 -27.68 -26.86
N GLN A 504 35.33 -27.89 -28.08
CA GLN A 504 35.13 -26.99 -29.22
C GLN A 504 34.13 -27.51 -30.26
N GLN A 505 33.74 -26.58 -31.13
CA GLN A 505 32.90 -26.70 -32.32
C GLN A 505 33.02 -28.01 -33.12
N GLN A 506 31.90 -28.49 -33.68
CA GLN A 506 31.86 -28.97 -35.07
C GLN A 506 30.46 -28.81 -35.71
N SER A 507 30.37 -29.06 -37.02
CA SER A 507 29.55 -28.28 -37.96
C SER A 507 28.23 -28.91 -38.44
N LYS A 508 27.22 -28.03 -38.63
CA LYS A 508 26.21 -27.96 -39.72
C LYS A 508 25.80 -29.23 -40.49
N GLN A 509 24.48 -29.44 -40.67
CA GLN A 509 23.75 -29.37 -41.97
C GLN A 509 22.20 -29.39 -41.70
N PRO A 510 21.32 -29.00 -42.65
CA PRO A 510 19.97 -28.50 -42.34
C PRO A 510 18.82 -29.48 -42.60
N ILE A 511 17.67 -29.20 -41.96
CA ILE A 511 16.35 -29.80 -42.28
C ILE A 511 15.45 -28.74 -42.93
N LYS A 512 14.56 -29.20 -43.84
CA LYS A 512 13.86 -28.37 -44.82
C LYS A 512 12.68 -27.59 -44.24
N GLN A 513 12.42 -26.41 -44.80
CA GLN A 513 11.17 -25.67 -44.63
C GLN A 513 9.98 -26.46 -45.23
N SER A 514 8.82 -26.32 -44.61
CA SER A 514 7.52 -26.53 -45.26
C SER A 514 6.64 -25.30 -45.02
N GLN A 515 6.19 -24.66 -46.11
CA GLN A 515 5.28 -23.51 -46.05
C GLN A 515 3.82 -23.98 -46.13
N LYS A 516 2.96 -23.50 -45.22
CA LYS A 516 1.50 -23.34 -45.44
C LYS A 516 0.87 -22.58 -44.27
N GLY A 517 -0.14 -21.74 -44.58
CA GLY A 517 -0.97 -21.07 -43.58
C GLY A 517 -0.45 -19.70 -43.13
N GLY A 518 -0.73 -18.65 -43.93
CA GLY A 518 -0.51 -17.28 -43.49
C GLY A 518 -1.59 -16.83 -42.51
N VAL A 519 -1.21 -16.58 -41.25
CA VAL A 519 -2.08 -15.92 -40.26
C VAL A 519 -1.83 -14.42 -40.31
N LYS A 520 -2.90 -13.61 -40.42
CA LYS A 520 -2.79 -12.15 -40.35
C LYS A 520 -2.48 -11.76 -38.90
N ASN A 521 -1.42 -10.97 -38.68
CA ASN A 521 -1.20 -10.29 -37.41
C ASN A 521 -2.33 -9.27 -37.18
N ILE A 522 -3.34 -9.65 -36.39
CA ILE A 522 -4.33 -8.72 -35.85
C ILE A 522 -3.80 -8.27 -34.49
N GLN A 523 -3.25 -7.06 -34.48
CA GLN A 523 -2.73 -6.41 -33.28
C GLN A 523 -3.93 -5.97 -32.42
N PHE A 524 -4.28 -6.77 -31.40
CA PHE A 524 -5.39 -6.47 -30.51
C PHE A 524 -5.04 -5.32 -29.54
N TYR A 525 -5.28 -4.09 -29.99
CA TYR A 525 -5.35 -2.93 -29.09
C TYR A 525 -6.56 -3.07 -28.15
N PRO A 526 -6.41 -2.83 -26.84
CA PRO A 526 -7.52 -2.93 -25.88
C PRO A 526 -8.46 -1.72 -25.97
N GLN A 527 -9.37 -1.71 -26.97
CA GLN A 527 -10.51 -0.78 -27.00
C GLN A 527 -11.65 -1.21 -26.06
N VAL A 528 -11.38 -1.24 -24.75
CA VAL A 528 -12.41 -1.39 -23.71
C VAL A 528 -12.10 -0.49 -22.51
N VAL A 529 -12.43 0.81 -22.62
CA VAL A 529 -13.18 1.63 -21.61
C VAL A 529 -13.61 2.94 -22.32
N TYR A 530 -14.70 2.92 -23.07
CA TYR A 530 -15.40 4.16 -23.51
C TYR A 530 -16.85 3.89 -23.93
N SER A 531 -17.11 2.79 -24.63
CA SER A 531 -18.46 2.38 -25.09
C SER A 531 -19.46 2.15 -23.94
N GLN A 532 -19.00 1.69 -22.78
CA GLN A 532 -19.85 1.42 -21.62
C GLN A 532 -20.41 2.69 -20.95
N LEU A 533 -19.72 3.83 -21.02
CA LEU A 533 -20.24 5.10 -20.49
C LEU A 533 -21.47 5.59 -21.27
N ILE A 534 -21.50 5.38 -22.58
CA ILE A 534 -22.66 5.76 -23.42
C ILE A 534 -23.88 4.92 -23.06
N ASN A 535 -23.70 3.59 -22.90
CA ASN A 535 -24.79 2.69 -22.53
C ASN A 535 -25.33 2.91 -21.10
N LEU A 536 -24.51 3.36 -20.15
CA LEU A 536 -24.97 3.70 -18.80
C LEU A 536 -25.75 5.02 -18.76
N VAL A 537 -25.37 6.02 -19.57
CA VAL A 537 -26.11 7.29 -19.65
C VAL A 537 -27.44 7.13 -20.39
N GLN A 538 -27.51 6.34 -21.47
CA GLN A 538 -28.74 6.17 -22.25
C GLN A 538 -29.84 5.32 -21.59
N ASN A 539 -29.52 4.44 -20.64
CA ASN A 539 -30.52 3.58 -19.96
C ASN A 539 -31.13 4.19 -18.68
N SER A 540 -30.95 5.50 -18.45
CA SER A 540 -31.52 6.22 -17.29
C SER A 540 -32.73 7.13 -17.63
N ILE A 541 -33.16 7.13 -18.90
CA ILE A 541 -34.35 7.83 -19.39
C ILE A 541 -35.10 6.87 -20.32
N LEU A 542 -36.41 6.68 -20.08
CA LEU A 542 -37.24 5.56 -20.57
C LEU A 542 -36.83 4.22 -19.90
N GLN A 543 -37.73 3.39 -19.34
CA GLN A 543 -39.16 3.21 -19.64
C GLN A 543 -40.06 3.12 -18.37
N THR A 544 -41.37 3.20 -18.60
CA THR A 544 -42.44 3.12 -17.59
C THR A 544 -42.86 1.69 -17.24
N ASN A 545 -43.41 1.51 -16.03
CA ASN A 545 -43.94 0.25 -15.48
C ASN A 545 -44.77 -0.60 -16.46
N TYR A 546 -44.50 -1.90 -16.50
CA TYR A 546 -45.46 -2.92 -16.95
C TYR A 546 -45.34 -4.19 -16.08
N TYR A 547 -46.43 -4.58 -15.44
CA TYR A 547 -46.58 -5.87 -14.76
C TYR A 547 -47.24 -6.88 -15.71
N PRO A 548 -46.73 -8.11 -15.84
CA PRO A 548 -47.50 -9.22 -16.37
C PRO A 548 -48.29 -9.89 -15.24
N TYR A 549 -49.62 -9.77 -15.27
CA TYR A 549 -50.50 -10.66 -14.49
C TYR A 549 -51.29 -11.57 -15.45
N GLN A 550 -51.73 -12.71 -14.93
CA GLN A 550 -52.31 -13.81 -15.72
C GLN A 550 -53.61 -13.41 -16.44
N SER A 551 -53.87 -14.03 -17.59
CA SER A 551 -55.17 -13.94 -18.27
C SER A 551 -55.75 -15.32 -18.56
N THR A 552 -56.93 -15.57 -18.01
CA THR A 552 -57.95 -16.45 -18.57
C THR A 552 -59.21 -15.61 -18.83
N PRO A 553 -60.00 -15.91 -19.88
CA PRO A 553 -60.93 -14.92 -20.45
C PRO A 553 -62.37 -15.04 -19.92
N GLN A 554 -63.10 -13.91 -19.83
CA GLN A 554 -64.24 -13.61 -20.72
C GLN A 554 -65.01 -12.29 -20.40
N ASN A 555 -65.68 -11.78 -21.44
CA ASN A 555 -66.93 -10.98 -21.42
C ASN A 555 -66.98 -9.58 -20.75
N SER A 556 -66.43 -8.60 -21.48
CA SER A 556 -67.15 -7.40 -21.98
C SER A 556 -68.32 -6.76 -21.19
N ARG A 557 -68.19 -5.44 -20.94
CA ARG A 557 -69.03 -4.38 -21.56
C ARG A 557 -68.51 -2.96 -21.24
N ASN A 558 -68.71 -2.06 -22.21
CA ASN A 558 -68.73 -0.58 -22.24
C ASN A 558 -68.23 0.21 -20.99
N ILE A 559 -67.48 1.31 -21.16
CA ILE A 559 -68.02 2.63 -21.57
C ILE A 559 -66.94 3.50 -22.27
N GLN A 560 -67.36 4.43 -23.14
CA GLN A 560 -66.48 5.40 -23.82
C GLN A 560 -66.04 6.54 -22.89
N ILE A 561 -64.85 7.10 -23.14
CA ILE A 561 -64.46 8.46 -22.72
C ILE A 561 -63.89 9.19 -23.94
N GLN A 562 -64.21 10.47 -24.09
CA GLN A 562 -63.88 11.30 -25.24
C GLN A 562 -63.38 12.69 -24.76
N GLU A 563 -62.14 13.04 -25.13
CA GLU A 563 -61.61 14.43 -25.24
C GLU A 563 -61.55 15.27 -23.92
N TYR A 564 -60.82 16.40 -23.78
CA TYR A 564 -59.96 17.19 -24.67
C TYR A 564 -58.71 17.79 -23.91
N PRO A 565 -57.93 18.83 -24.34
CA PRO A 565 -56.45 18.78 -24.21
C PRO A 565 -55.76 19.84 -23.30
N VAL A 566 -54.43 19.92 -23.45
CA VAL A 566 -53.44 20.78 -22.76
C VAL A 566 -53.40 22.24 -23.29
N HIS A 567 -53.13 23.19 -22.38
CA HIS A 567 -52.48 24.50 -22.61
C HIS A 567 -51.28 24.63 -21.63
N GLN A 568 -50.12 25.24 -21.91
CA GLN A 568 -49.82 26.64 -22.33
C GLN A 568 -50.26 27.69 -21.26
N SER A 569 -49.54 28.77 -20.91
CA SER A 569 -48.43 29.48 -21.59
C SER A 569 -47.64 30.45 -20.66
N GLN A 570 -46.43 30.89 -21.08
CA GLN A 570 -45.80 32.23 -20.84
C GLN A 570 -45.42 32.67 -19.38
N VAL A 571 -44.82 33.86 -19.10
CA VAL A 571 -43.48 34.52 -19.39
C VAL A 571 -43.26 35.58 -18.25
N PHE A 572 -42.10 36.28 -18.18
CA PHE A 572 -41.71 37.45 -17.32
C PHE A 572 -41.16 37.15 -15.90
N ASN A 573 -40.19 37.91 -15.33
CA ASN A 573 -39.03 38.65 -15.91
C ASN A 573 -37.98 39.04 -14.83
N GLN A 574 -36.96 39.82 -15.21
CA GLN A 574 -35.76 40.21 -14.45
C GLN A 574 -35.94 41.18 -13.25
N ARG A 575 -34.85 41.26 -12.45
CA ARG A 575 -34.37 42.34 -11.55
C ARG A 575 -34.87 42.37 -10.11
N LEU A 576 -33.95 42.04 -9.20
CA LEU A 576 -33.67 42.87 -8.02
C LEU A 576 -32.15 42.93 -7.81
N SER A 577 -31.63 44.13 -7.54
CA SER A 577 -30.19 44.38 -7.37
C SER A 577 -29.95 45.65 -6.54
N MET A 578 -28.97 45.60 -5.64
CA MET A 578 -28.56 46.66 -4.70
C MET A 578 -29.49 46.88 -3.49
N GLN A 579 -28.91 47.52 -2.45
CA GLN A 579 -29.36 47.65 -1.05
C GLN A 579 -29.09 46.40 -0.17
N HIS A 580 -28.32 46.48 0.93
CA HIS A 580 -27.49 47.60 1.44
C HIS A 580 -26.22 47.10 2.14
N GLN A 581 -25.16 47.91 2.11
CA GLN A 581 -24.04 47.85 3.05
C GLN A 581 -24.30 48.76 4.28
N ALA A 582 -23.42 48.65 5.28
CA ALA A 582 -23.37 49.34 6.58
C ALA A 582 -24.16 48.64 7.71
N ALA A 583 -23.75 48.71 8.99
CA ALA A 583 -22.65 49.49 9.57
C ALA A 583 -21.79 48.71 10.58
N SER A 584 -20.60 49.21 10.88
CA SER A 584 -19.71 48.70 11.93
C SER A 584 -19.60 49.72 13.08
N GLN A 585 -19.54 49.23 14.32
CA GLN A 585 -19.00 49.90 15.53
C GLN A 585 -19.61 51.26 16.00
N GLN A 586 -20.37 51.22 17.10
CA GLN A 586 -20.36 52.25 18.15
C GLN A 586 -20.33 51.53 19.53
N GLN A 587 -19.21 51.57 20.26
CA GLN A 587 -18.85 52.52 21.34
C GLN A 587 -19.36 52.17 22.76
N LEU A 588 -18.60 51.27 23.41
CA LEU A 588 -17.96 51.40 24.75
C LEU A 588 -18.54 52.33 25.85
N LYS A 589 -18.51 51.77 27.09
CA LYS A 589 -18.56 52.39 28.45
C LYS A 589 -19.97 52.75 28.99
N GLN A 590 -20.36 52.39 30.24
CA GLN A 590 -19.70 51.53 31.25
C GLN A 590 -20.78 50.79 32.14
N VAL A 591 -20.71 50.45 33.45
CA VAL A 591 -19.98 50.95 34.64
C VAL A 591 -19.37 49.81 35.50
N LYS A 592 -19.90 49.48 36.70
CA LYS A 592 -19.28 48.66 37.80
C LYS A 592 -20.34 48.26 38.85
N PRO A 593 -20.05 47.36 39.83
CA PRO A 593 -18.83 46.55 40.11
C PRO A 593 -19.07 45.05 39.76
N THR A 594 -18.65 43.94 40.40
CA THR A 594 -17.93 43.52 41.66
C THR A 594 -17.42 42.05 41.41
N ALA A 595 -16.66 41.27 42.19
CA ALA A 595 -16.04 41.31 43.52
C ALA A 595 -14.81 40.32 43.60
N PHE A 596 -14.47 39.83 44.80
CA PHE A 596 -13.50 38.76 45.17
C PHE A 596 -14.13 37.93 46.35
N PRO A 597 -13.55 36.82 46.91
CA PRO A 597 -12.17 36.33 46.85
C PRO A 597 -11.94 34.79 46.70
N THR A 598 -10.66 34.41 46.63
CA THR A 598 -10.12 33.07 46.94
C THR A 598 -9.73 32.96 48.42
N GLN A 599 -9.91 31.80 49.09
CA GLN A 599 -9.13 31.44 50.28
C GLN A 599 -9.11 29.92 50.59
N SER A 600 -8.48 29.52 51.71
CA SER A 600 -7.76 28.26 51.86
C SER A 600 -7.98 27.52 53.19
N ILE A 601 -7.82 26.18 53.16
CA ILE A 601 -7.34 25.28 54.23
C ILE A 601 -7.89 25.47 55.66
N SER A 602 -8.63 24.47 56.17
CA SER A 602 -8.62 24.12 57.60
C SER A 602 -8.98 22.65 57.86
N THR A 603 -8.44 22.08 58.93
CA THR A 603 -8.55 20.66 59.33
C THR A 603 -9.64 20.41 60.38
N VAL A 604 -10.29 19.25 60.35
CA VAL A 604 -11.05 18.66 61.50
C VAL A 604 -10.76 17.16 61.60
N SER A 605 -10.89 16.57 62.80
CA SER A 605 -10.20 15.34 63.22
C SER A 605 -11.08 14.21 63.81
N THR A 606 -10.81 12.97 63.37
CA THR A 606 -10.77 11.70 64.13
C THR A 606 -11.84 11.29 65.17
N THR A 607 -12.46 10.14 64.95
CA THR A 607 -12.75 9.07 65.94
C THR A 607 -12.90 7.73 65.17
N LYS A 608 -11.98 6.75 65.23
CA LYS A 608 -11.60 5.78 66.30
C LYS A 608 -12.38 4.45 66.24
N LEU A 609 -11.74 3.40 66.80
CA LEU A 609 -12.18 1.99 66.99
C LEU A 609 -12.00 1.07 65.74
N ILE A 610 -11.50 -0.17 65.82
CA ILE A 610 -10.83 -0.96 66.89
C ILE A 610 -9.74 -1.83 66.24
N ASN A 611 -8.69 -2.22 66.99
CA ASN A 611 -7.73 -3.26 66.62
C ASN A 611 -7.34 -4.04 67.89
N PRO A 612 -7.32 -5.39 67.84
CA PRO A 612 -6.26 -6.08 68.59
C PRO A 612 -5.69 -7.36 67.93
N GLN A 613 -4.39 -7.30 67.62
CA GLN A 613 -3.37 -8.32 67.99
C GLN A 613 -3.40 -9.69 67.26
N ARG A 614 -2.29 -10.45 67.09
CA ARG A 614 -0.83 -10.24 67.29
C ARG A 614 -0.04 -11.38 66.58
N ARG A 615 1.30 -11.26 66.57
CA ARG A 615 2.35 -12.31 66.36
C ARG A 615 2.72 -12.58 64.88
N TYR A 616 4.01 -12.80 64.51
CA TYR A 616 5.28 -12.66 65.26
C TYR A 616 6.45 -12.17 64.37
N GLN A 617 7.69 -12.16 64.90
CA GLN A 617 8.85 -11.39 64.42
C GLN A 617 9.66 -12.01 63.25
N PRO A 618 10.34 -11.19 62.43
CA PRO A 618 11.59 -11.53 61.75
C PRO A 618 12.85 -11.10 62.56
N LYS A 619 13.95 -11.84 62.42
CA LYS A 619 15.33 -11.60 62.92
C LYS A 619 16.26 -12.63 62.24
N MET A 620 17.56 -12.44 61.97
CA MET A 620 18.58 -11.40 62.28
C MET A 620 19.34 -10.99 60.98
N HIS A 621 19.92 -9.79 60.83
CA HIS A 621 21.34 -9.38 61.12
C HIS A 621 22.42 -10.39 60.66
N SER A 622 23.61 -9.99 60.15
CA SER A 622 24.37 -8.71 60.17
C SER A 622 25.18 -8.53 58.84
N GLN A 623 26.07 -7.54 58.57
CA GLN A 623 26.67 -6.44 59.35
C GLN A 623 27.22 -5.30 58.44
N ASN A 624 27.22 -4.06 58.96
CA ASN A 624 28.06 -2.85 58.74
C ASN A 624 29.09 -2.81 57.58
N LEU A 625 29.32 -1.68 56.90
CA LEU A 625 29.90 -0.44 57.47
C LEU A 625 29.56 0.89 56.74
N PHE A 626 29.90 1.99 57.43
CA PHE A 626 29.84 3.42 57.03
C PHE A 626 30.86 3.75 55.91
N THR A 627 30.88 4.91 55.22
CA THR A 627 30.63 6.32 55.63
C THR A 627 30.04 7.20 54.52
N SER A 628 29.70 8.46 54.86
CA SER A 628 29.12 9.48 53.98
C SER A 628 30.08 10.61 53.63
N LYS A 629 29.90 11.24 52.45
CA LYS A 629 29.73 12.70 52.26
C LYS A 629 29.54 13.10 50.78
N GLN A 630 28.94 14.28 50.58
CA GLN A 630 28.82 14.95 49.28
C GLN A 630 30.16 15.56 48.86
N VAL A 631 30.45 15.62 47.56
CA VAL A 631 31.46 16.52 46.96
C VAL A 631 30.91 17.10 45.66
N ILE A 632 31.19 18.39 45.43
CA ILE A 632 30.80 19.16 44.25
C ILE A 632 31.80 18.86 43.11
N ILE A 633 31.31 18.67 41.87
CA ILE A 633 32.18 18.50 40.69
C ILE A 633 32.19 19.81 39.88
N GLN A 634 33.36 20.43 39.78
CA GLN A 634 33.69 21.44 38.75
C GLN A 634 34.37 20.76 37.55
N PRO A 635 34.30 21.36 36.34
CA PRO A 635 34.88 20.76 35.14
C PRO A 635 36.41 20.81 35.13
N VAL A 636 37.03 19.81 34.51
CA VAL A 636 38.49 19.72 34.31
C VAL A 636 38.80 19.72 32.81
N GLN A 637 39.84 20.48 32.42
CA GLN A 637 40.30 20.58 31.03
C GLN A 637 41.20 19.40 30.64
N VAL A 638 41.27 19.10 29.34
CA VAL A 638 42.39 18.36 28.74
C VAL A 638 42.94 19.17 27.54
N ASN A 639 44.25 19.07 27.30
CA ASN A 639 45.02 20.09 26.60
C ASN A 639 44.97 20.07 25.06
N SER A 640 45.29 21.23 24.49
CA SER A 640 45.54 21.46 23.06
C SER A 640 46.93 20.99 22.62
N SER A 641 47.11 20.72 21.31
CA SER A 641 48.44 20.74 20.69
C SER A 641 48.39 21.02 19.18
N ARG A 642 48.53 22.30 18.80
CA ARG A 642 49.35 22.81 17.67
C ARG A 642 49.29 24.34 17.61
N SER A 643 50.31 24.94 17.03
CA SER A 643 50.70 26.35 17.24
C SER A 643 50.62 27.18 15.93
N PRO A 644 50.78 28.53 15.95
CA PRO A 644 49.95 29.42 15.13
C PRO A 644 50.70 30.22 14.05
N GLN A 645 49.96 31.01 13.25
CA GLN A 645 50.42 32.34 12.84
C GLN A 645 49.33 33.34 12.37
N ARG A 646 49.41 34.55 12.95
CA ARG A 646 48.97 35.89 12.48
C ARG A 646 47.47 36.21 12.27
N MET A 647 46.98 37.07 13.16
CA MET A 647 45.84 37.99 12.93
C MET A 647 46.29 39.28 12.20
N THR A 648 45.39 39.89 11.42
CA THR A 648 44.90 41.27 11.62
C THR A 648 43.58 41.46 10.84
N LEU A 649 42.42 41.73 11.46
CA LEU A 649 41.92 43.01 12.02
C LEU A 649 41.78 44.15 10.98
N TYR A 650 40.54 44.46 10.55
CA TYR A 650 39.82 45.71 10.93
C TYR A 650 38.40 45.82 10.34
N PHE A 651 37.50 46.48 11.08
CA PHE A 651 36.16 46.88 10.64
C PHE A 651 36.18 48.04 9.63
N LYS A 652 35.17 48.09 8.74
CA LYS A 652 34.70 49.36 8.16
C LYS A 652 33.20 49.33 7.86
N GLN A 653 32.42 50.06 8.65
CA GLN A 653 31.04 50.40 8.29
C GLN A 653 31.03 51.40 7.13
N ARG A 654 30.16 51.19 6.14
CA ARG A 654 29.50 52.27 5.39
C ARG A 654 28.08 51.84 5.05
N ALA A 655 27.11 52.59 5.55
CA ALA A 655 25.73 52.50 5.10
C ALA A 655 25.53 53.44 3.91
N THR A 656 24.91 52.95 2.83
CA THR A 656 24.28 53.81 1.80
C THR A 656 23.18 53.07 1.08
N THR A 657 22.00 53.71 1.02
CA THR A 657 20.99 53.62 -0.04
C THR A 657 20.35 52.26 -0.34
N VAL A 658 19.12 52.10 0.15
CA VAL A 658 18.16 51.12 -0.39
C VAL A 658 17.71 51.56 -1.79
N GLN A 659 17.82 50.67 -2.78
CA GLN A 659 17.00 50.73 -3.99
C GLN A 659 16.34 49.35 -4.22
N ARG A 660 15.04 49.38 -4.53
CA ARG A 660 14.25 48.18 -4.86
C ARG A 660 14.31 47.91 -6.36
N PRO A 661 14.63 46.69 -6.82
CA PRO A 661 14.22 46.23 -8.14
C PRO A 661 12.76 45.76 -8.08
N THR A 662 11.81 46.62 -8.46
CA THR A 662 10.43 46.18 -8.74
C THR A 662 10.40 45.38 -10.04
N MET A 663 10.45 44.06 -9.92
CA MET A 663 10.18 43.14 -11.03
C MET A 663 8.69 43.21 -11.41
N PHE A 664 8.41 43.65 -12.64
CA PHE A 664 7.05 43.71 -13.18
C PHE A 664 6.51 42.30 -13.45
N VAL A 665 5.32 41.99 -12.92
CA VAL A 665 4.56 40.82 -13.34
C VAL A 665 3.88 41.12 -14.68
N GLN A 666 4.52 40.74 -15.79
CA GLN A 666 3.84 40.73 -17.08
C GLN A 666 2.85 39.56 -17.14
N GLN A 667 1.57 39.87 -16.95
CA GLN A 667 0.49 38.94 -17.29
C GLN A 667 0.47 38.69 -18.80
N ARG A 668 0.77 37.46 -19.23
CA ARG A 668 0.50 37.03 -20.61
C ARG A 668 -0.99 36.73 -20.77
N LEU A 669 -1.74 37.73 -21.26
CA LEU A 669 -3.06 37.50 -21.85
C LEU A 669 -2.91 36.64 -23.10
N LEU A 670 -3.45 35.41 -23.05
CA LEU A 670 -3.60 34.56 -24.23
C LEU A 670 -4.77 35.06 -25.06
N ILE A 671 -4.50 36.00 -25.97
CA ILE A 671 -5.46 36.47 -26.96
C ILE A 671 -5.69 35.33 -27.97
N VAL A 672 -6.83 34.65 -27.86
CA VAL A 672 -7.28 33.71 -28.89
C VAL A 672 -7.72 34.52 -30.11
N SER A 673 -6.91 34.48 -31.17
CA SER A 673 -7.21 35.18 -32.43
C SER A 673 -8.36 34.49 -33.16
N ALA A 674 -9.56 35.07 -33.08
CA ALA A 674 -10.67 34.68 -33.93
C ALA A 674 -10.41 35.17 -35.36
N GLN A 675 -10.13 34.24 -36.27
CA GLN A 675 -10.32 34.45 -37.71
C GLN A 675 -11.33 33.43 -38.26
N GLN A 676 -11.94 33.78 -39.38
CA GLN A 676 -13.30 33.39 -39.73
C GLN A 676 -13.37 32.59 -41.04
N TYR A 677 -14.40 31.75 -41.11
CA TYR A 677 -15.02 31.20 -42.34
C TYR A 677 -14.12 30.61 -43.43
N THR A 678 -14.28 29.30 -43.64
CA THR A 678 -15.04 28.87 -44.82
C THR A 678 -15.73 27.53 -44.58
N SER A 679 -16.96 27.39 -45.09
CA SER A 679 -17.75 26.15 -45.01
C SER A 679 -17.87 25.50 -46.39
N LEU A 680 -17.69 24.18 -46.47
CA LEU A 680 -17.99 23.41 -47.68
C LEU A 680 -18.98 22.27 -47.36
N THR A 681 -20.24 22.69 -47.33
CA THR A 681 -21.40 22.04 -47.93
C THR A 681 -21.26 20.58 -48.41
N THR A 682 -21.91 19.69 -47.67
CA THR A 682 -22.78 18.60 -48.16
C THR A 682 -22.38 17.84 -49.45
N ILE A 683 -22.03 16.55 -49.28
CA ILE A 683 -22.45 15.49 -50.21
C ILE A 683 -23.18 14.40 -49.39
N LYS A 684 -24.25 13.85 -49.96
CA LYS A 684 -24.97 12.68 -49.43
C LYS A 684 -24.53 11.43 -50.18
N GLN A 685 -24.28 10.34 -49.48
CA GLN A 685 -24.98 9.05 -49.67
C GLN A 685 -24.75 8.13 -48.47
#